data_AF-A0AAE0IHH3-F1
#
_entry.id   AF-A0AAE0IHH3-F1
#
_cell.length_a   1.000
_cell.length_b   1.000
_cell.length_c   1.000
_cell.angle_alpha   90.00
_cell.angle_beta   90.00
_cell.angle_gamma   90.00
#
_symmetry.space_group_name_H-M   'P 1'
#
loop_
_entity.id
_entity.type
_entity.pdbx_description
1 polymer ?
#
loop_
_entity_poly.entity_id
_entity_poly.type
_entity_poly.pdbx_seq_one_letter_code
_entity_poly.pdbx_strand_id
1 'polypeptide(L)'
;MHAPNPMFALTSLLLLGTAYAAPVEKRTVIGTFTVGQQDNLGGATHDVAIDNTIHDCGECNNFADAEFDTWRSIWLKTKEPTCNVIIHEKADCSDPGLIAGQQGPFTMEGGIRGWTIVCPDTDTPACKRQTTPPDGNGPVFDTTPPLYTEDLPVLTLGKPVLFPAADLEDIIKNAAAPGAKIDTFEDDNGKFWYDGETLIGQVDKTIGETSVFPDLSALKPAGEGGLSINDNTLKSFFGSIIPNDGTLAGIVIGSRLDGSQQSFGKKASGPASYLLDGVIQRSIPYAKDSHPVCGPGSQAIFSFDVDGKIRGLTHLWRPAGTPPNQPHKRASVKPLTPDQIQKRITDVLVAGGITTNATVRSIDLCFYDSGNAYIQPVFRFNVTISSVLSPTSALLVGYIPAGNTQDVFEPVPVIPRPGSSDSNPIFPDGGNPNTCGDTGTVADNTTILTRRGSDNKLPGPSRRASNSVLLGRYLMSNDGLSEVFIQEANNLRAGLLSGSGNRVVNSQYYWDDPQTYKAASSQYINAVQVAFSDGHGSPHSFITNGKLPGRGLVRINSDLSASGFGPNSVPTGKLAYWILGQCSVIPAPIDFAAGESDKAFAPWWQVFDGGMHAVVGYRDLAGTNPPKWNEIGKTLGKGAGVVHSFMKTMLPTGKTSAVTVCGRDQDTIFQTGNLGRPGCLQIWWYK
;
A
#
# COMPACT_ATOMS: atom_id res chain seq x y z
N MET A 1 -48.42 -3.87 36.12
CA MET A 1 -49.31 -5.04 36.33
C MET A 1 -49.08 -5.98 35.15
N HIS A 2 -48.10 -6.85 35.29
CA HIS A 2 -48.22 -8.32 35.41
C HIS A 2 -48.25 -9.05 34.05
N ALA A 3 -47.14 -9.76 33.81
CA ALA A 3 -46.99 -10.88 32.88
C ALA A 3 -47.88 -12.08 33.31
N PRO A 4 -47.87 -13.20 32.55
CA PRO A 4 -46.90 -14.24 32.94
C PRO A 4 -46.25 -15.04 31.79
N ASN A 5 -45.09 -15.62 32.15
CA ASN A 5 -44.34 -16.69 31.48
C ASN A 5 -45.12 -18.01 31.37
N PRO A 6 -44.56 -19.00 30.64
CA PRO A 6 -44.13 -20.21 31.35
C PRO A 6 -42.70 -20.67 31.04
N MET A 7 -42.22 -21.51 31.96
CA MET A 7 -40.85 -22.01 32.17
C MET A 7 -40.80 -23.54 31.96
N PHE A 8 -39.58 -24.09 31.88
CA PHE A 8 -39.12 -25.51 31.82
C PHE A 8 -38.98 -26.14 30.41
N ALA A 9 -37.88 -26.83 30.05
CA ALA A 9 -37.08 -27.74 30.87
C ALA A 9 -35.57 -27.77 30.53
N LEU A 10 -34.78 -28.09 31.57
CA LEU A 10 -33.38 -28.51 31.54
C LEU A 10 -33.17 -29.81 30.76
N THR A 11 -32.04 -29.96 30.08
CA THR A 11 -31.40 -31.26 29.86
C THR A 11 -29.90 -31.15 30.08
N SER A 12 -29.41 -31.95 31.02
CA SER A 12 -28.00 -32.11 31.40
C SER A 12 -27.21 -32.81 30.30
N LEU A 13 -25.98 -32.35 30.02
CA LEU A 13 -25.01 -33.10 29.22
C LEU A 13 -23.73 -33.34 30.03
N LEU A 14 -23.34 -34.61 30.08
CA LEU A 14 -22.15 -35.16 30.73
C LEU A 14 -20.86 -34.51 30.22
N LEU A 15 -20.01 -34.06 31.15
CA LEU A 15 -18.58 -33.84 30.94
C LEU A 15 -17.84 -35.15 31.28
N LEU A 16 -17.31 -35.83 30.26
CA LEU A 16 -16.27 -36.84 30.43
C LEU A 16 -14.91 -36.14 30.29
N GLY A 17 -14.18 -36.10 31.40
CA GLY A 17 -12.79 -35.63 31.43
C GLY A 17 -11.83 -36.71 30.96
N THR A 18 -10.98 -36.37 29.99
CA THR A 18 -9.77 -37.11 29.65
C THR A 18 -8.57 -36.32 30.15
N ALA A 19 -7.80 -36.92 31.07
CA ALA A 19 -6.55 -36.40 31.57
C ALA A 19 -5.47 -36.44 30.47
N TYR A 20 -4.88 -35.29 30.14
CA TYR A 20 -3.68 -35.20 29.31
C TYR A 20 -2.45 -35.16 30.24
N ALA A 21 -1.52 -36.09 30.01
CA ALA A 21 -0.21 -36.12 30.65
C ALA A 21 0.65 -34.96 30.15
N ALA A 22 1.30 -34.24 31.07
CA ALA A 22 2.26 -33.19 30.76
C ALA A 22 3.55 -33.79 30.17
N PRO A 23 4.16 -33.19 29.12
CA PRO A 23 5.45 -33.63 28.63
C PRO A 23 6.60 -33.13 29.54
N VAL A 24 7.60 -34.00 29.68
CA VAL A 24 8.86 -33.77 30.38
C VAL A 24 9.63 -32.59 29.77
N GLU A 25 10.01 -31.65 30.63
CA GLU A 25 10.80 -30.47 30.30
C GLU A 25 12.24 -30.89 29.92
N LYS A 26 12.60 -30.83 28.63
CA LYS A 26 13.99 -30.86 28.19
C LYS A 26 14.60 -29.48 28.42
N ARG A 27 15.52 -29.35 29.38
CA ARG A 27 16.33 -28.15 29.54
C ARG A 27 17.40 -28.09 28.44
N THR A 28 17.23 -27.18 27.50
CA THR A 28 18.31 -26.76 26.59
C THR A 28 19.13 -25.68 27.30
N VAL A 29 20.41 -25.95 27.54
CA VAL A 29 21.36 -24.92 28.00
C VAL A 29 21.81 -24.14 26.76
N ILE A 30 21.47 -22.86 26.69
CA ILE A 30 21.97 -21.93 25.67
C ILE A 30 23.24 -21.31 26.24
N GLY A 31 24.40 -21.63 25.67
CA GLY A 31 25.65 -20.93 25.93
C GLY A 31 25.99 -20.01 24.76
N THR A 32 26.34 -18.76 25.05
CA THR A 32 26.84 -17.79 24.06
C THR A 32 28.35 -17.92 23.96
N PHE A 33 28.89 -18.09 22.75
CA PHE A 33 30.31 -17.93 22.47
C PHE A 33 30.55 -16.60 21.74
N THR A 34 31.53 -15.82 22.22
CA THR A 34 32.01 -14.62 21.53
C THR A 34 33.32 -14.99 20.83
N VAL A 35 33.33 -14.99 19.49
CA VAL A 35 34.57 -15.08 18.72
C VAL A 35 35.21 -13.69 18.72
N GLY A 36 36.44 -13.58 19.20
CA GLY A 36 37.23 -12.35 19.16
C GLY A 36 37.47 -11.92 17.70
N GLN A 37 37.02 -10.72 17.38
CA GLN A 37 37.18 -10.08 16.08
C GLN A 37 38.63 -9.62 15.93
N GLN A 38 39.33 -10.11 14.90
CA GLN A 38 40.51 -9.44 14.35
C GLN A 38 40.19 -8.99 12.93
N ASP A 39 40.70 -7.82 12.58
CA ASP A 39 40.13 -6.88 11.61
C ASP A 39 39.95 -7.38 10.17
N ASN A 40 38.95 -6.77 9.52
CA ASN A 40 38.68 -6.74 8.08
C ASN A 40 38.24 -8.07 7.42
N LEU A 41 36.91 -8.28 7.35
CA LEU A 41 36.10 -8.58 6.16
C LEU A 41 34.67 -8.92 6.62
N GLY A 42 33.66 -8.24 6.05
CA GLY A 42 32.26 -8.43 6.43
C GLY A 42 31.75 -9.82 6.07
N GLY A 43 31.30 -10.58 7.07
CA GLY A 43 30.63 -11.87 6.92
C GLY A 43 29.34 -11.91 7.73
N ALA A 44 28.28 -12.45 7.14
CA ALA A 44 26.97 -12.64 7.78
C ALA A 44 27.01 -13.70 8.88
N THR A 45 26.32 -13.46 9.99
CA THR A 45 26.07 -14.44 11.06
C THR A 45 24.86 -15.32 10.74
N HIS A 46 25.01 -16.64 10.91
CA HIS A 46 23.90 -17.59 10.96
C HIS A 46 23.94 -18.32 12.30
N ASP A 47 22.79 -18.42 12.97
CA ASP A 47 22.63 -19.22 14.18
C ASP A 47 22.59 -20.71 13.82
N VAL A 48 23.50 -21.50 14.40
CA VAL A 48 23.53 -22.97 14.25
C VAL A 48 23.39 -23.61 15.63
N ALA A 49 22.41 -24.51 15.79
CA ALA A 49 22.30 -25.37 16.96
C ALA A 49 23.11 -26.64 16.73
N ILE A 50 24.06 -26.94 17.63
CA ILE A 50 24.88 -28.16 17.60
C ILE A 50 24.33 -29.12 18.66
N ASP A 51 24.02 -30.35 18.26
CA ASP A 51 23.64 -31.45 19.18
C ASP A 51 24.85 -32.38 19.35
N ASN A 52 25.47 -32.37 20.53
CA ASN A 52 26.60 -33.25 20.85
C ASN A 52 26.08 -34.55 21.47
N THR A 53 25.81 -35.55 20.64
CA THR A 53 25.62 -36.94 21.09
C THR A 53 26.88 -37.74 20.77
N ILE A 54 27.65 -38.11 21.80
CA ILE A 54 28.80 -39.00 21.67
C ILE A 54 28.27 -40.44 21.66
N HIS A 55 28.39 -41.13 20.53
CA HIS A 55 28.23 -42.58 20.48
C HIS A 55 29.57 -43.24 20.74
N ASP A 56 29.67 -43.89 21.91
CA ASP A 56 30.76 -44.76 22.28
C ASP A 56 30.67 -46.05 21.45
N CYS A 57 31.66 -46.32 20.59
CA CYS A 57 31.83 -47.58 19.88
C CYS A 57 33.22 -48.11 20.23
N GLY A 58 33.24 -49.30 20.84
CA GLY A 58 34.40 -49.86 21.51
C GLY A 58 35.45 -50.51 20.62
N GLU A 59 36.44 -51.03 21.34
CA GLU A 59 37.50 -51.97 20.95
C GLU A 59 38.66 -51.43 20.09
N CYS A 60 39.69 -50.96 20.79
CA CYS A 60 41.07 -50.96 20.30
C CYS A 60 41.72 -52.30 20.67
N ASN A 61 42.10 -53.11 19.67
CA ASN A 61 43.17 -54.09 19.82
C ASN A 61 43.86 -54.35 18.48
N ASN A 62 45.18 -54.12 18.48
CA ASN A 62 46.21 -54.59 17.54
C ASN A 62 46.10 -54.16 16.08
N PHE A 63 46.97 -53.24 15.64
CA PHE A 63 47.92 -53.43 14.53
C PHE A 63 48.99 -52.32 14.60
N ALA A 64 50.26 -52.73 14.61
CA ALA A 64 51.41 -51.85 14.44
C ALA A 64 51.63 -51.59 12.94
N ASP A 65 52.17 -50.41 12.64
CA ASP A 65 52.66 -49.92 11.34
C ASP A 65 51.59 -49.55 10.28
N ALA A 66 51.02 -48.33 10.44
CA ALA A 66 50.59 -47.46 9.33
C ALA A 66 50.43 -46.02 9.86
N GLU A 67 50.97 -45.02 9.16
CA GLU A 67 50.59 -43.61 9.35
C GLU A 67 49.10 -43.46 9.06
N PHE A 68 48.30 -43.13 10.09
CA PHE A 68 46.89 -42.79 9.92
C PHE A 68 46.71 -41.28 9.95
N ASP A 69 46.33 -40.69 8.82
CA ASP A 69 45.62 -39.40 8.80
C ASP A 69 44.30 -39.58 9.55
N THR A 70 44.18 -38.96 10.73
CA THR A 70 42.91 -38.96 11.47
C THR A 70 42.03 -37.82 10.97
N TRP A 71 41.02 -38.16 10.17
CA TRP A 71 39.99 -37.22 9.74
C TRP A 71 38.85 -37.19 10.76
N ARG A 72 38.51 -36.01 11.28
CA ARG A 72 37.24 -35.82 11.99
C ARG A 72 36.18 -35.37 11.00
N SER A 73 35.04 -36.03 11.00
CA SER A 73 33.85 -35.63 10.23
C SER A 73 32.80 -35.11 11.20
N ILE A 74 32.40 -33.84 11.03
CA ILE A 74 31.29 -33.24 11.80
C ILE A 74 30.04 -33.28 10.92
N TRP A 75 28.96 -33.87 11.44
CA TRP A 75 27.67 -33.92 10.76
C TRP A 75 26.76 -32.82 11.30
N LEU A 76 26.49 -31.80 10.49
CA LEU A 76 25.54 -30.75 10.85
C LEU A 76 24.16 -31.09 10.30
N LYS A 77 23.19 -31.27 11.21
CA LYS A 77 21.79 -31.48 10.85
C LYS A 77 21.14 -30.13 10.62
N THR A 78 20.86 -29.78 9.36
CA THR A 78 20.10 -28.57 9.03
C THR A 78 18.60 -28.81 9.21
N LYS A 79 17.79 -27.75 9.27
CA LYS A 79 16.31 -27.85 9.39
C LYS A 79 15.65 -28.51 8.17
N GLU A 80 16.39 -28.77 7.10
CA GLU A 80 15.91 -29.48 5.91
C GLU A 80 16.54 -30.89 5.85
N PRO A 81 15.73 -31.96 5.64
CA PRO A 81 16.17 -33.35 5.86
C PRO A 81 17.14 -33.91 4.81
N THR A 82 17.61 -33.14 3.83
CA THR A 82 18.35 -33.66 2.66
C THR A 82 19.76 -33.10 2.46
N CYS A 83 20.23 -32.17 3.29
CA CYS A 83 21.59 -31.61 3.14
C CYS A 83 22.48 -31.96 4.33
N ASN A 84 23.54 -32.71 4.07
CA ASN A 84 24.65 -32.92 5.00
C ASN A 84 25.81 -32.00 4.62
N VAL A 85 26.31 -31.22 5.57
CA VAL A 85 27.56 -30.47 5.41
C VAL A 85 28.67 -31.31 6.05
N ILE A 86 29.67 -31.68 5.25
CA ILE A 86 30.86 -32.40 5.75
C ILE A 86 32.00 -31.40 5.85
N ILE A 87 32.55 -31.25 7.04
CA ILE A 87 33.75 -30.44 7.30
C ILE A 87 34.93 -31.39 7.44
N HIS A 88 35.98 -31.17 6.68
CA HIS A 88 37.25 -31.89 6.78
C HIS A 88 38.29 -31.00 7.42
N GLU A 89 38.88 -31.44 8.54
CA GLU A 89 39.99 -30.74 9.19
C GLU A 89 41.18 -31.69 9.33
N LYS A 90 42.37 -31.23 8.96
CA LYS A 90 43.63 -31.98 9.10
C LYS A 90 44.27 -31.58 10.43
N ALA A 91 44.36 -32.49 11.39
CA ALA A 91 45.09 -32.26 12.62
C ALA A 91 46.58 -32.59 12.42
N ASP A 92 47.46 -31.61 12.64
CA ASP A 92 48.91 -31.83 12.65
C ASP A 92 49.32 -32.25 14.06
N CYS A 93 49.64 -33.55 14.25
CA CYS A 93 50.08 -34.08 15.53
C CYS A 93 51.61 -34.05 15.62
N SER A 94 52.19 -32.89 15.86
CA SER A 94 53.61 -32.76 16.23
C SER A 94 53.80 -31.78 17.39
N ASP A 95 53.39 -32.18 18.60
CA ASP A 95 53.90 -31.57 19.83
C ASP A 95 53.86 -32.58 21.00
N PRO A 96 55.03 -33.09 21.48
CA PRO A 96 55.08 -34.05 22.57
C PRO A 96 55.23 -33.32 23.91
N GLY A 97 54.11 -32.96 24.53
CA GLY A 97 54.15 -32.55 25.92
C GLY A 97 52.86 -31.95 26.45
N LEU A 98 52.01 -32.77 27.07
CA LEU A 98 51.31 -32.38 28.30
C LEU A 98 50.64 -33.60 28.96
N ILE A 99 51.09 -33.84 30.18
CA ILE A 99 50.65 -34.89 31.10
C ILE A 99 49.29 -34.50 31.70
N ALA A 100 48.51 -35.52 32.02
CA ALA A 100 47.17 -35.51 32.61
C ALA A 100 46.86 -34.36 33.61
N GLY A 101 45.69 -33.74 33.40
CA GLY A 101 44.88 -33.15 34.49
C GLY A 101 44.93 -31.63 34.64
N GLN A 102 44.38 -30.88 33.68
CA GLN A 102 43.80 -29.55 33.95
C GLN A 102 42.57 -29.31 33.07
N GLN A 103 41.43 -28.95 33.69
CA GLN A 103 40.28 -28.37 33.01
C GLN A 103 40.45 -26.85 32.98
N GLY A 104 40.66 -26.30 31.79
CA GLY A 104 40.69 -24.86 31.51
C GLY A 104 40.29 -24.59 30.05
N PRO A 105 39.83 -23.38 29.69
CA PRO A 105 39.32 -23.09 28.37
C PRO A 105 40.43 -23.18 27.31
N PHE A 106 40.15 -23.93 26.25
CA PHE A 106 41.03 -24.14 25.11
C PHE A 106 40.83 -23.01 24.09
N THR A 107 41.91 -22.42 23.58
CA THR A 107 41.86 -21.48 22.44
C THR A 107 42.49 -22.19 21.24
N MET A 108 41.73 -22.42 20.17
CA MET A 108 42.25 -22.97 18.92
C MET A 108 42.53 -21.84 17.93
N GLU A 109 43.78 -21.71 17.49
CA GLU A 109 44.17 -20.89 16.34
C GLU A 109 44.46 -21.82 15.15
N GLY A 110 43.47 -21.96 14.25
CA GLY A 110 43.61 -22.72 13.01
C GLY A 110 42.66 -22.16 11.96
N GLY A 111 43.20 -21.62 10.86
CA GLY A 111 42.41 -21.05 9.77
C GLY A 111 41.78 -22.13 8.88
N ILE A 112 40.44 -22.14 8.81
CA ILE A 112 39.68 -23.05 7.94
C ILE A 112 39.97 -22.72 6.47
N ARG A 113 40.53 -23.68 5.72
CA ARG A 113 40.79 -23.55 4.28
C ARG A 113 39.77 -24.37 3.48
N GLY A 114 38.60 -23.79 3.23
CA GLY A 114 37.62 -24.26 2.24
C GLY A 114 36.53 -25.20 2.77
N TRP A 115 35.39 -25.17 2.08
CA TRP A 115 34.19 -25.98 2.35
C TRP A 115 33.69 -26.55 1.01
N THR A 116 33.27 -27.81 1.01
CA THR A 116 32.66 -28.48 -0.15
C THR A 116 31.30 -29.01 0.28
N ILE A 117 30.23 -28.55 -0.37
CA ILE A 117 28.88 -29.12 -0.19
C ILE A 117 28.76 -30.28 -1.17
N VAL A 118 28.55 -31.49 -0.65
CA VAL A 118 28.28 -32.68 -1.45
C VAL A 118 26.82 -33.06 -1.25
N CYS A 119 25.98 -32.79 -2.26
CA CYS A 119 24.62 -33.30 -2.29
C CYS A 119 24.63 -34.69 -2.97
N PRO A 120 24.06 -35.74 -2.36
CA PRO A 120 23.81 -36.98 -3.07
C PRO A 120 22.61 -36.76 -4.00
N ASP A 121 22.78 -37.16 -5.26
CA ASP A 121 21.79 -37.14 -6.36
C ASP A 121 21.42 -35.78 -6.99
N THR A 122 21.96 -35.56 -8.19
CA THR A 122 21.66 -34.41 -9.07
C THR A 122 20.29 -34.45 -9.74
N ASP A 123 19.47 -35.49 -9.50
CA ASP A 123 18.19 -35.71 -10.20
C ASP A 123 16.94 -35.49 -9.34
N THR A 124 17.07 -34.99 -8.10
CA THR A 124 15.89 -34.59 -7.32
C THR A 124 15.45 -33.16 -7.67
N PRO A 125 14.18 -32.93 -8.05
CA PRO A 125 13.66 -31.60 -8.41
C PRO A 125 13.76 -30.53 -7.31
N ALA A 126 14.04 -30.93 -6.06
CA ALA A 126 14.12 -30.06 -4.90
C ALA A 126 15.48 -29.36 -4.73
N CYS A 127 16.55 -29.80 -5.42
CA CYS A 127 17.87 -29.18 -5.38
C CYS A 127 18.17 -28.31 -6.61
N LYS A 128 17.19 -27.55 -7.11
CA LYS A 128 17.49 -26.53 -8.13
C LYS A 128 18.24 -25.37 -7.50
N ARG A 129 19.47 -25.14 -7.99
CA ARG A 129 20.32 -24.00 -7.64
C ARG A 129 19.50 -22.71 -7.61
N GLN A 130 19.53 -22.01 -6.47
CA GLN A 130 19.27 -20.59 -6.44
C GLN A 130 20.29 -19.97 -7.42
N THR A 131 19.82 -19.50 -8.58
CA THR A 131 20.69 -18.90 -9.59
C THR A 131 21.05 -17.50 -9.09
N THR A 132 22.06 -17.41 -8.24
CA THR A 132 22.73 -16.13 -8.01
C THR A 132 23.39 -15.71 -9.32
N PRO A 133 23.22 -14.44 -9.73
CA PRO A 133 23.98 -13.87 -10.83
C PRO A 133 25.49 -14.15 -10.63
N PRO A 134 26.26 -14.48 -11.69
CA PRO A 134 27.69 -14.81 -11.57
C PRO A 134 28.54 -13.70 -10.91
N ASP A 135 28.04 -12.46 -10.91
CA ASP A 135 28.67 -11.29 -10.31
C ASP A 135 28.11 -10.93 -8.92
N GLY A 136 27.12 -11.69 -8.42
CA GLY A 136 26.43 -11.42 -7.16
C GLY A 136 25.56 -10.15 -7.18
N ASN A 137 25.44 -9.45 -8.31
CA ASN A 137 24.88 -8.11 -8.42
C ASN A 137 23.58 -8.09 -9.24
N GLY A 138 22.58 -8.84 -8.80
CA GLY A 138 21.24 -8.80 -9.38
C GLY A 138 20.15 -9.31 -8.45
N PRO A 139 18.88 -9.20 -8.87
CA PRO A 139 17.76 -9.66 -8.07
C PRO A 139 17.83 -11.17 -7.86
N VAL A 140 17.51 -11.60 -6.64
CA VAL A 140 17.35 -13.01 -6.28
C VAL A 140 15.94 -13.45 -6.63
N PHE A 141 15.77 -14.61 -7.25
CA PHE A 141 14.45 -15.18 -7.56
C PHE A 141 14.16 -16.32 -6.59
N ASP A 142 13.15 -16.15 -5.74
CA ASP A 142 12.65 -17.18 -4.80
C ASP A 142 11.52 -18.02 -5.43
N THR A 143 11.30 -17.84 -6.73
CA THR A 143 10.22 -18.46 -7.49
C THR A 143 10.72 -18.82 -8.87
N THR A 144 10.18 -19.91 -9.43
CA THR A 144 10.47 -20.30 -10.81
C THR A 144 9.46 -19.63 -11.73
N PRO A 145 9.90 -18.90 -12.78
CA PRO A 145 8.98 -18.37 -13.78
C PRO A 145 8.10 -19.46 -14.39
N PRO A 146 6.82 -19.19 -14.63
CA PRO A 146 5.92 -20.17 -15.25
C PRO A 146 6.33 -20.45 -16.71
N LEU A 147 6.05 -21.67 -17.18
CA LEU A 147 6.24 -22.07 -18.58
C LEU A 147 4.88 -22.20 -19.27
N TYR A 148 4.68 -21.43 -20.34
CA TYR A 148 3.52 -21.53 -21.21
C TYR A 148 3.99 -21.86 -22.63
N THR A 149 3.32 -22.81 -23.29
CA THR A 149 3.71 -23.28 -24.63
C THR A 149 2.72 -22.91 -25.73
N GLU A 150 1.48 -22.60 -25.36
CA GLU A 150 0.44 -22.15 -26.28
C GLU A 150 0.47 -20.61 -26.41
N ASP A 151 -0.12 -20.09 -27.48
CA ASP A 151 -0.22 -18.65 -27.70
C ASP A 151 -1.25 -18.03 -26.75
N LEU A 152 -0.86 -16.94 -26.08
CA LEU A 152 -1.69 -16.23 -25.10
C LEU A 152 -2.65 -15.27 -25.80
N PRO A 153 -3.96 -15.26 -25.48
CA PRO A 153 -4.93 -14.42 -26.19
C PRO A 153 -4.76 -12.93 -25.89
N VAL A 154 -5.17 -12.07 -26.82
CA VAL A 154 -5.31 -10.63 -26.63
C VAL A 154 -6.75 -10.24 -26.95
N LEU A 155 -7.41 -9.52 -26.05
CA LEU A 155 -8.78 -9.08 -26.23
C LEU A 155 -8.83 -7.58 -26.54
N THR A 156 -9.75 -7.16 -27.41
CA THR A 156 -10.09 -5.75 -27.62
C THR A 156 -11.22 -5.32 -26.70
N LEU A 157 -11.13 -4.08 -26.20
CA LEU A 157 -12.16 -3.45 -25.38
C LEU A 157 -13.16 -2.69 -26.26
N GLY A 158 -14.45 -2.90 -26.00
CA GLY A 158 -15.55 -2.16 -26.62
C GLY A 158 -15.80 -0.81 -25.95
N LYS A 159 -17.02 -0.27 -26.17
CA LYS A 159 -17.46 0.95 -25.49
C LYS A 159 -17.75 0.67 -24.00
N PRO A 160 -17.51 1.63 -23.10
CA PRO A 160 -17.91 1.50 -21.70
C PRO A 160 -19.40 1.17 -21.55
N VAL A 161 -19.68 0.30 -20.60
CA VAL A 161 -21.03 -0.07 -20.16
C VAL A 161 -21.43 0.93 -19.08
N LEU A 162 -22.54 1.64 -19.30
CA LEU A 162 -23.07 2.55 -18.28
C LEU A 162 -23.82 1.76 -17.21
N PHE A 163 -23.70 2.21 -15.96
CA PHE A 163 -24.49 1.64 -14.87
C PHE A 163 -25.99 1.95 -15.06
N PRO A 164 -26.90 0.98 -14.89
CA PRO A 164 -28.34 1.20 -14.99
C PRO A 164 -28.82 2.29 -14.04
N ALA A 165 -29.50 3.30 -14.59
CA ALA A 165 -29.87 4.49 -13.83
C ALA A 165 -30.76 4.19 -12.61
N ALA A 166 -31.72 3.26 -12.75
CA ALA A 166 -32.61 2.88 -11.65
C ALA A 166 -31.86 2.25 -10.47
N ASP A 167 -30.97 1.30 -10.75
CA ASP A 167 -30.15 0.64 -9.74
C ASP A 167 -29.19 1.64 -9.09
N LEU A 168 -28.59 2.53 -9.88
CA LEU A 168 -27.70 3.57 -9.38
C LEU A 168 -28.43 4.54 -8.43
N GLU A 169 -29.63 4.98 -8.78
CA GLU A 169 -30.41 5.87 -7.92
C GLU A 169 -30.76 5.24 -6.57
N ASP A 170 -31.01 3.93 -6.53
CA ASP A 170 -31.22 3.22 -5.26
C ASP A 170 -29.93 3.07 -4.44
N ILE A 171 -28.79 2.82 -5.10
CA ILE A 171 -27.48 2.83 -4.42
C ILE A 171 -27.18 4.23 -3.85
N ILE A 172 -27.48 5.30 -4.59
CA ILE A 172 -27.25 6.68 -4.13
C ILE A 172 -28.13 7.04 -2.93
N LYS A 173 -29.40 6.63 -2.93
CA LYS A 173 -30.28 6.79 -1.76
C LYS A 173 -29.75 6.06 -0.53
N ASN A 174 -29.15 4.88 -0.72
CA ASN A 174 -28.52 4.13 0.36
C ASN A 174 -27.19 4.78 0.81
N ALA A 175 -26.45 5.41 -0.08
CA ALA A 175 -25.18 6.05 0.25
C ALA A 175 -25.35 7.37 1.03
N ALA A 176 -26.44 8.09 0.78
CA ALA A 176 -26.73 9.38 1.39
C ALA A 176 -27.07 9.27 2.90
N ALA A 177 -26.92 10.39 3.61
CA ALA A 177 -27.34 10.51 5.00
C ALA A 177 -28.85 10.22 5.15
N PRO A 178 -29.32 9.63 6.28
CA PRO A 178 -30.74 9.44 6.52
C PRO A 178 -31.52 10.76 6.45
N GLY A 179 -32.47 10.86 5.51
CA GLY A 179 -33.27 12.08 5.29
C GLY A 179 -32.59 13.16 4.42
N ALA A 180 -31.44 12.84 3.80
CA ALA A 180 -30.76 13.67 2.82
C ALA A 180 -31.71 14.15 1.71
N LYS A 181 -31.50 15.40 1.27
CA LYS A 181 -32.15 15.94 0.08
C LYS A 181 -31.17 15.81 -1.08
N ILE A 182 -31.45 14.84 -1.95
CA ILE A 182 -30.57 14.52 -3.07
C ILE A 182 -30.87 15.45 -4.24
N ASP A 183 -29.96 16.39 -4.47
CA ASP A 183 -29.98 17.23 -5.67
C ASP A 183 -29.27 16.51 -6.80
N THR A 184 -29.89 16.47 -7.98
CA THR A 184 -29.31 15.89 -9.19
C THR A 184 -28.91 16.99 -10.16
N PHE A 185 -27.70 16.90 -10.68
CA PHE A 185 -27.20 17.78 -11.73
C PHE A 185 -26.70 16.93 -12.91
N GLU A 186 -26.95 17.38 -14.14
CA GLU A 186 -26.50 16.69 -15.35
C GLU A 186 -25.99 17.70 -16.37
N ASP A 187 -24.85 17.39 -16.99
CA ASP A 187 -24.29 18.10 -18.14
C ASP A 187 -23.93 17.10 -19.26
N ASP A 188 -23.25 17.63 -20.28
CA ASP A 188 -22.77 16.84 -21.42
C ASP A 188 -21.74 15.78 -21.01
N ASN A 189 -21.00 16.01 -19.92
CA ASN A 189 -19.91 15.16 -19.48
C ASN A 189 -20.36 14.10 -18.46
N GLY A 190 -21.44 14.36 -17.72
CA GLY A 190 -21.83 13.48 -16.63
C GLY A 190 -23.14 13.78 -15.94
N LYS A 191 -23.50 12.89 -15.01
CA LYS A 191 -24.60 13.05 -14.05
C LYS A 191 -24.02 12.99 -12.64
N PHE A 192 -24.51 13.84 -11.74
CA PHE A 192 -23.95 14.06 -10.41
C PHE A 192 -25.09 14.14 -9.40
N TRP A 193 -24.85 13.62 -8.20
CA TRP A 193 -25.80 13.64 -7.10
C TRP A 193 -25.13 14.22 -5.87
N TYR A 194 -25.84 15.15 -5.22
CA TYR A 194 -25.35 15.90 -4.08
C TYR A 194 -26.30 15.77 -2.89
N ASP A 195 -25.74 15.61 -1.69
CA ASP A 195 -26.43 15.88 -0.43
C ASP A 195 -25.94 17.23 0.10
N GLY A 196 -26.72 18.28 -0.12
CA GLY A 196 -26.28 19.66 0.10
C GLY A 196 -25.08 20.02 -0.80
N GLU A 197 -23.91 20.22 -0.20
CA GLU A 197 -22.66 20.52 -0.94
C GLU A 197 -21.79 19.28 -1.19
N THR A 198 -22.13 18.14 -0.60
CA THR A 198 -21.32 16.92 -0.66
C THR A 198 -21.71 16.08 -1.87
N LEU A 199 -20.73 15.78 -2.74
CA LEU A 199 -20.90 14.85 -3.85
C LEU A 199 -21.03 13.43 -3.29
N ILE A 200 -22.19 12.81 -3.48
CA ILE A 200 -22.46 11.43 -3.05
C ILE A 200 -22.44 10.45 -4.22
N GLY A 201 -22.54 10.91 -5.46
CA GLY A 201 -22.40 10.04 -6.64
C GLY A 201 -22.11 10.79 -7.93
N GLN A 202 -21.48 10.12 -8.88
CA GLN A 202 -21.21 10.65 -10.22
C GLN A 202 -21.20 9.54 -11.29
N VAL A 203 -21.55 9.91 -12.52
CA VAL A 203 -21.35 9.14 -13.75
C VAL A 203 -20.62 10.03 -14.74
N ASP A 204 -19.43 9.63 -15.19
CA ASP A 204 -18.72 10.23 -16.31
C ASP A 204 -19.17 9.54 -17.61
N LYS A 205 -19.98 10.22 -18.41
CA LYS A 205 -20.55 9.66 -19.65
C LYS A 205 -19.50 9.41 -20.73
N THR A 206 -18.34 10.08 -20.65
CA THR A 206 -17.28 9.98 -21.66
C THR A 206 -16.53 8.67 -21.52
N ILE A 207 -16.17 8.31 -20.29
CA ILE A 207 -15.40 7.09 -19.99
C ILE A 207 -16.25 5.97 -19.40
N GLY A 208 -17.51 6.25 -19.08
CA GLY A 208 -18.46 5.30 -18.47
C GLY A 208 -18.17 4.97 -17.01
N GLU A 209 -17.32 5.76 -16.34
CA GLU A 209 -17.00 5.57 -14.93
C GLU A 209 -18.18 6.01 -14.06
N THR A 210 -18.54 5.19 -13.08
CA THR A 210 -19.54 5.49 -12.06
C THR A 210 -18.92 5.37 -10.68
N SER A 211 -19.14 6.36 -9.83
CA SER A 211 -18.66 6.35 -8.44
C SER A 211 -19.80 6.75 -7.49
N VAL A 212 -19.92 6.07 -6.35
CA VAL A 212 -20.80 6.45 -5.24
C VAL A 212 -19.99 6.48 -3.94
N PHE A 213 -20.11 7.58 -3.21
CA PHE A 213 -19.36 7.87 -2.00
C PHE A 213 -20.30 7.77 -0.79
N PRO A 214 -20.09 6.82 0.13
CA PRO A 214 -20.92 6.64 1.31
C PRO A 214 -20.71 7.74 2.34
N ASP A 215 -21.79 8.10 3.03
CA ASP A 215 -21.72 8.81 4.30
C ASP A 215 -21.14 7.90 5.41
N LEU A 216 -19.83 8.03 5.67
CA LEU A 216 -19.12 7.25 6.69
C LEU A 216 -19.65 7.52 8.11
N SER A 217 -20.19 8.71 8.38
CA SER A 217 -20.75 9.08 9.69
C SER A 217 -22.08 8.38 9.97
N ALA A 218 -22.80 8.01 8.91
CA ALA A 218 -24.05 7.25 9.00
C ALA A 218 -23.84 5.72 9.10
N LEU A 219 -22.59 5.24 8.97
CA LEU A 219 -22.29 3.82 9.05
C LEU A 219 -22.36 3.31 10.49
N LYS A 220 -22.80 2.05 10.63
CA LYS A 220 -22.82 1.34 11.91
C LYS A 220 -21.68 0.34 11.95
N PRO A 221 -21.00 0.19 13.11
CA PRO A 221 -20.03 -0.87 13.27
C PRO A 221 -20.71 -2.24 13.19
N ALA A 222 -20.05 -3.19 12.54
CA ALA A 222 -20.49 -4.58 12.51
C ALA A 222 -20.49 -5.19 13.92
N GLY A 223 -21.54 -5.93 14.24
CA GLY A 223 -21.62 -6.73 15.46
C GLY A 223 -20.84 -8.04 15.35
N GLU A 224 -21.11 -8.98 16.26
CA GLU A 224 -20.44 -10.30 16.30
C GLU A 224 -20.61 -11.12 15.01
N GLY A 225 -21.69 -10.87 14.25
CA GLY A 225 -21.95 -11.52 12.95
C GLY A 225 -21.04 -11.06 11.81
N GLY A 226 -20.26 -10.00 12.01
CA GLY A 226 -19.37 -9.44 10.98
C GLY A 226 -20.10 -8.76 9.82
N LEU A 227 -19.37 -8.52 8.74
CA LEU A 227 -19.89 -8.01 7.47
C LEU A 227 -20.02 -9.16 6.47
N SER A 228 -21.02 -9.11 5.60
CA SER A 228 -21.22 -10.10 4.55
C SER A 228 -21.52 -9.43 3.21
N ILE A 229 -21.06 -10.07 2.13
CA ILE A 229 -21.43 -9.67 0.78
C ILE A 229 -22.77 -10.33 0.45
N ASN A 230 -23.72 -9.53 -0.04
CA ASN A 230 -24.96 -10.07 -0.58
C ASN A 230 -24.76 -10.50 -2.03
N ASP A 231 -24.29 -11.74 -2.22
CA ASP A 231 -24.03 -12.33 -3.54
C ASP A 231 -25.23 -12.27 -4.48
N ASN A 232 -26.46 -12.40 -3.96
CA ASN A 232 -27.66 -12.35 -4.78
C ASN A 232 -27.88 -10.95 -5.36
N THR A 233 -27.65 -9.91 -4.57
CA THR A 233 -27.68 -8.52 -5.04
C THR A 233 -26.62 -8.24 -6.09
N LEU A 234 -25.39 -8.77 -5.94
CA LEU A 234 -24.37 -8.59 -6.97
C LEU A 234 -24.69 -9.38 -8.25
N LYS A 235 -25.18 -10.61 -8.11
CA LYS A 235 -25.58 -11.46 -9.24
C LYS A 235 -26.76 -10.86 -10.00
N SER A 236 -27.64 -10.08 -9.38
CA SER A 236 -28.71 -9.40 -10.11
C SER A 236 -28.20 -8.32 -11.06
N PHE A 237 -26.97 -7.82 -10.88
CA PHE A 237 -26.33 -6.90 -11.83
C PHE A 237 -25.62 -7.63 -12.99
N PHE A 238 -25.46 -8.96 -12.93
CA PHE A 238 -24.83 -9.71 -14.01
C PHE A 238 -25.73 -9.65 -15.26
N GLY A 239 -25.13 -9.36 -16.42
CA GLY A 239 -25.85 -9.11 -17.66
C GLY A 239 -26.22 -7.65 -17.91
N SER A 240 -26.45 -6.84 -16.87
CA SER A 240 -26.74 -5.40 -17.04
C SER A 240 -25.48 -4.54 -17.00
N ILE A 241 -24.61 -4.75 -16.01
CA ILE A 241 -23.37 -3.96 -15.84
C ILE A 241 -22.11 -4.72 -16.26
N ILE A 242 -22.23 -6.04 -16.36
CA ILE A 242 -21.22 -6.97 -16.87
C ILE A 242 -21.86 -7.71 -18.04
N PRO A 243 -21.68 -7.22 -19.27
CA PRO A 243 -22.19 -7.89 -20.46
C PRO A 243 -21.51 -9.25 -20.64
N ASN A 244 -22.23 -10.18 -21.26
CA ASN A 244 -21.63 -11.43 -21.72
C ASN A 244 -20.60 -11.10 -22.80
N ASP A 245 -19.34 -11.38 -22.52
CA ASP A 245 -18.21 -11.10 -23.39
C ASP A 245 -17.21 -12.27 -23.40
N GLY A 246 -16.01 -12.09 -23.96
CA GLY A 246 -14.97 -13.12 -24.03
C GLY A 246 -14.28 -13.44 -22.70
N THR A 247 -14.81 -12.96 -21.56
CA THR A 247 -14.22 -13.12 -20.22
C THR A 247 -15.20 -13.80 -19.27
N LEU A 248 -14.67 -14.24 -18.13
CA LEU A 248 -15.45 -14.74 -17.00
C LEU A 248 -15.48 -13.65 -15.91
N ALA A 249 -16.53 -13.63 -15.12
CA ALA A 249 -16.66 -12.74 -13.97
C ALA A 249 -17.02 -13.54 -12.71
N GLY A 250 -16.31 -13.28 -11.62
CA GLY A 250 -16.56 -13.87 -10.30
C GLY A 250 -16.60 -12.79 -9.23
N ILE A 251 -17.33 -13.04 -8.14
CA ILE A 251 -17.33 -12.17 -6.97
C ILE A 251 -16.23 -12.64 -6.02
N VAL A 252 -15.37 -11.73 -5.60
CA VAL A 252 -14.35 -11.97 -4.57
C VAL A 252 -14.47 -10.96 -3.44
N ILE A 253 -14.07 -11.37 -2.24
CA ILE A 253 -14.00 -10.49 -1.08
C ILE A 253 -12.81 -9.53 -1.29
N GLY A 254 -13.08 -8.24 -1.26
CA GLY A 254 -12.09 -7.18 -1.36
C GLY A 254 -11.65 -6.65 0.02
N SER A 255 -11.25 -5.39 0.03
CA SER A 255 -10.81 -4.71 1.25
C SER A 255 -11.95 -4.43 2.21
N ARG A 256 -11.59 -4.22 3.48
CA ARG A 256 -12.53 -3.89 4.54
C ARG A 256 -12.18 -2.54 5.16
N LEU A 257 -13.16 -1.65 5.29
CA LEU A 257 -13.01 -0.41 6.03
C LEU A 257 -13.25 -0.68 7.51
N ASP A 258 -12.22 -0.47 8.30
CA ASP A 258 -12.27 -0.51 9.75
C ASP A 258 -12.13 0.89 10.34
N GLY A 259 -12.57 1.07 11.57
CA GLY A 259 -12.45 2.32 12.31
C GLY A 259 -12.33 2.12 13.82
N SER A 260 -11.79 3.13 14.49
CA SER A 260 -11.70 3.24 15.95
C SER A 260 -11.88 4.70 16.33
N GLN A 261 -12.43 4.95 17.52
CA GLN A 261 -12.70 6.29 18.03
C GLN A 261 -12.05 6.46 19.40
N GLN A 262 -11.58 7.66 19.68
CA GLN A 262 -11.11 8.04 21.01
C GLN A 262 -11.72 9.38 21.39
N SER A 263 -12.44 9.41 22.52
CA SER A 263 -12.82 10.67 23.16
C SER A 263 -11.67 11.22 24.00
N PHE A 264 -11.59 12.54 24.15
CA PHE A 264 -10.49 13.18 24.87
C PHE A 264 -10.36 12.63 26.30
N GLY A 265 -9.15 12.20 26.67
CA GLY A 265 -8.86 11.61 27.98
C GLY A 265 -9.50 10.23 28.23
N LYS A 266 -10.04 9.57 27.21
CA LYS A 266 -10.57 8.19 27.29
C LYS A 266 -9.69 7.24 26.47
N LYS A 267 -9.83 5.94 26.75
CA LYS A 267 -9.20 4.90 25.92
C LYS A 267 -9.86 4.85 24.55
N ALA A 268 -9.08 4.54 23.52
CA ALA A 268 -9.56 4.25 22.19
C ALA A 268 -10.50 3.04 22.23
N SER A 269 -11.56 3.10 21.44
CA SER A 269 -12.42 1.96 21.21
C SER A 269 -11.65 0.86 20.46
N GLY A 270 -12.06 -0.39 20.65
CA GLY A 270 -11.53 -1.48 19.83
C GLY A 270 -11.82 -1.23 18.34
N PRO A 271 -11.00 -1.80 17.43
CA PRO A 271 -11.31 -1.82 16.01
C PRO A 271 -12.71 -2.37 15.72
N ALA A 272 -13.46 -1.66 14.90
CA ALA A 272 -14.75 -2.13 14.38
C ALA A 272 -14.77 -2.03 12.85
N SER A 273 -15.45 -2.97 12.20
CA SER A 273 -15.60 -2.97 10.74
C SER A 273 -16.88 -2.26 10.32
N TYR A 274 -16.82 -1.46 9.25
CA TYR A 274 -17.93 -0.62 8.80
C TYR A 274 -18.35 -0.90 7.36
N LEU A 275 -17.40 -1.19 6.46
CA LEU A 275 -17.67 -1.59 5.08
C LEU A 275 -16.85 -2.80 4.67
N LEU A 276 -17.44 -3.65 3.83
CA LEU A 276 -16.76 -4.76 3.16
C LEU A 276 -16.93 -4.61 1.66
N ASP A 277 -15.82 -4.58 0.93
CA ASP A 277 -15.86 -4.53 -0.52
C ASP A 277 -16.17 -5.91 -1.10
N GLY A 278 -17.17 -6.00 -1.97
CA GLY A 278 -17.33 -7.06 -2.95
C GLY A 278 -16.78 -6.60 -4.29
N VAL A 279 -15.81 -7.32 -4.82
CA VAL A 279 -15.16 -7.01 -6.10
C VAL A 279 -15.63 -8.02 -7.13
N ILE A 280 -16.13 -7.53 -8.26
CA ILE A 280 -16.38 -8.39 -9.42
C ILE A 280 -15.08 -8.48 -10.20
N GLN A 281 -14.36 -9.58 -9.97
CA GLN A 281 -13.10 -9.89 -10.61
C GLN A 281 -13.34 -10.53 -11.96
N ARG A 282 -12.76 -9.93 -13.00
CA ARG A 282 -12.71 -10.48 -14.34
C ARG A 282 -11.57 -11.51 -14.45
N SER A 283 -11.79 -12.59 -15.18
CA SER A 283 -10.75 -13.55 -15.54
C SER A 283 -10.87 -14.01 -16.99
N ILE A 284 -9.76 -14.49 -17.55
CA ILE A 284 -9.70 -15.01 -18.91
C ILE A 284 -9.40 -16.51 -18.85
N PRO A 285 -10.25 -17.36 -19.45
CA PRO A 285 -9.95 -18.77 -19.59
C PRO A 285 -8.81 -18.97 -20.58
N TYR A 286 -7.78 -19.70 -20.18
CA TYR A 286 -6.66 -20.04 -21.05
C TYR A 286 -6.14 -21.43 -20.70
N ALA A 287 -5.97 -22.27 -21.72
CA ALA A 287 -5.76 -23.71 -21.55
C ALA A 287 -6.82 -24.33 -20.61
N LYS A 288 -6.39 -24.88 -19.47
CA LYS A 288 -7.28 -25.50 -18.46
C LYS A 288 -7.53 -24.61 -17.24
N ASP A 289 -6.91 -23.43 -17.20
CA ASP A 289 -6.89 -22.54 -16.05
C ASP A 289 -7.63 -21.23 -16.33
N SER A 290 -7.94 -20.50 -15.26
CA SER A 290 -8.52 -19.16 -15.33
C SER A 290 -7.55 -18.17 -14.72
N HIS A 291 -7.19 -17.15 -15.49
CA HIS A 291 -6.21 -16.14 -15.08
C HIS A 291 -6.89 -14.81 -14.79
N PRO A 292 -6.53 -14.11 -13.71
CA PRO A 292 -7.17 -12.85 -13.37
C PRO A 292 -6.81 -11.77 -14.39
N VAL A 293 -7.76 -10.86 -14.61
CA VAL A 293 -7.47 -9.56 -15.22
C VAL A 293 -6.93 -8.65 -14.12
N CYS A 294 -5.83 -7.96 -14.42
CA CYS A 294 -5.11 -7.07 -13.52
C CYS A 294 -5.07 -5.66 -14.11
N GLY A 295 -4.80 -4.63 -13.30
CA GLY A 295 -4.70 -3.25 -13.77
C GLY A 295 -5.94 -2.39 -13.45
N PRO A 296 -5.87 -1.09 -13.81
CA PRO A 296 -6.86 -0.09 -13.41
C PRO A 296 -8.12 -0.05 -14.29
N GLY A 297 -8.20 -0.84 -15.36
CA GLY A 297 -9.28 -0.78 -16.35
C GLY A 297 -10.63 -1.31 -15.83
N SER A 298 -11.10 -2.43 -16.37
CA SER A 298 -12.45 -2.91 -16.06
C SER A 298 -12.55 -3.40 -14.61
N GLN A 299 -13.25 -2.64 -13.77
CA GLN A 299 -13.41 -2.83 -12.34
C GLN A 299 -14.86 -2.61 -11.95
N ALA A 300 -15.38 -3.43 -11.03
CA ALA A 300 -16.63 -3.16 -10.35
C ALA A 300 -16.49 -3.54 -8.87
N ILE A 301 -16.53 -2.54 -8.01
CA ILE A 301 -16.32 -2.66 -6.56
C ILE A 301 -17.54 -2.08 -5.85
N PHE A 302 -18.11 -2.86 -4.95
CA PHE A 302 -19.31 -2.51 -4.19
C PHE A 302 -19.00 -2.58 -2.71
N SER A 303 -19.27 -1.52 -1.95
CA SER A 303 -19.02 -1.50 -0.51
C SER A 303 -20.32 -1.77 0.25
N PHE A 304 -20.32 -2.84 1.05
CA PHE A 304 -21.47 -3.31 1.83
C PHE A 304 -21.36 -2.92 3.29
N ASP A 305 -22.45 -2.46 3.89
CA ASP A 305 -22.55 -2.22 5.34
C ASP A 305 -23.03 -3.46 6.12
N VAL A 306 -23.26 -3.27 7.43
CA VAL A 306 -23.78 -4.32 8.34
C VAL A 306 -25.18 -4.82 7.98
N ASP A 307 -25.97 -4.04 7.26
CA ASP A 307 -27.31 -4.42 6.81
C ASP A 307 -27.27 -5.15 5.45
N GLY A 308 -26.08 -5.38 4.90
CA GLY A 308 -25.88 -5.98 3.57
C GLY A 308 -26.32 -5.06 2.43
N LYS A 309 -26.46 -3.75 2.69
CA LYS A 309 -26.81 -2.75 1.69
C LYS A 309 -25.55 -2.18 1.04
N ILE A 310 -25.63 -1.91 -0.26
CA ILE A 310 -24.56 -1.23 -0.99
C ILE A 310 -24.58 0.24 -0.58
N ARG A 311 -23.48 0.72 -0.02
CA ARG A 311 -23.25 2.12 0.38
C ARG A 311 -22.24 2.82 -0.54
N GLY A 312 -21.33 2.07 -1.16
CA GLY A 312 -20.32 2.60 -2.07
C GLY A 312 -20.25 1.82 -3.37
N LEU A 313 -19.83 2.50 -4.43
CA LEU A 313 -19.68 1.92 -5.77
C LEU A 313 -18.48 2.54 -6.48
N THR A 314 -17.69 1.72 -7.16
CA THR A 314 -16.77 2.12 -8.22
C THR A 314 -16.98 1.17 -9.38
N HIS A 315 -17.42 1.66 -10.52
CA HIS A 315 -17.70 0.85 -11.70
C HIS A 315 -17.11 1.51 -12.95
N LEU A 316 -16.32 0.74 -13.68
CA LEU A 316 -15.85 1.02 -15.02
C LEU A 316 -15.77 -0.32 -15.70
N TRP A 317 -16.58 -0.59 -16.73
CA TRP A 317 -16.55 -1.88 -17.39
C TRP A 317 -16.64 -1.71 -18.90
N ARG A 318 -15.73 -2.35 -19.63
CA ARG A 318 -15.73 -2.37 -21.10
C ARG A 318 -15.81 -3.83 -21.56
N PRO A 319 -16.77 -4.20 -22.44
CA PRO A 319 -16.86 -5.57 -22.92
C PRO A 319 -15.58 -5.94 -23.66
N ALA A 320 -15.04 -7.12 -23.38
CA ALA A 320 -13.82 -7.60 -24.00
C ALA A 320 -14.14 -8.70 -25.01
N GLY A 321 -13.67 -8.58 -26.24
CA GLY A 321 -13.92 -9.55 -27.29
C GLY A 321 -12.70 -9.79 -28.17
N THR A 322 -12.78 -10.80 -29.03
CA THR A 322 -11.79 -10.97 -30.09
C THR A 322 -11.84 -9.77 -31.05
N PRO A 323 -10.69 -9.26 -31.52
CA PRO A 323 -10.64 -8.12 -32.43
C PRO A 323 -11.52 -8.37 -33.67
N PRO A 324 -12.61 -7.62 -33.90
CA PRO A 324 -13.42 -7.82 -35.09
C PRO A 324 -12.63 -7.33 -36.30
N ASN A 325 -12.30 -8.25 -37.22
CA ASN A 325 -11.77 -7.93 -38.55
C ASN A 325 -10.61 -6.90 -38.56
N GLN A 326 -9.65 -6.99 -37.65
CA GLN A 326 -8.40 -6.23 -37.77
C GLN A 326 -7.34 -7.10 -38.48
N PRO A 327 -7.16 -6.98 -39.81
CA PRO A 327 -6.22 -7.81 -40.58
C PRO A 327 -4.73 -7.59 -40.24
N HIS A 328 -4.41 -6.69 -39.31
CA HIS A 328 -3.03 -6.29 -38.99
C HIS A 328 -2.63 -6.41 -37.52
N LYS A 329 -3.49 -6.95 -36.63
CA LYS A 329 -3.13 -7.16 -35.23
C LYS A 329 -3.39 -8.61 -34.81
N ARG A 330 -2.34 -9.26 -34.31
CA ARG A 330 -2.40 -10.66 -33.84
C ARG A 330 -3.44 -10.76 -32.73
N ALA A 331 -4.30 -11.78 -32.79
CA ALA A 331 -5.26 -12.08 -31.72
C ALA A 331 -4.60 -12.77 -30.51
N SER A 332 -3.30 -13.04 -30.60
CA SER A 332 -2.53 -13.76 -29.60
C SER A 332 -1.06 -13.35 -29.62
N VAL A 333 -0.33 -13.66 -28.55
CA VAL A 333 1.12 -13.46 -28.42
C VAL A 333 1.79 -14.76 -28.03
N LYS A 334 2.98 -15.00 -28.58
CA LYS A 334 3.80 -16.14 -28.18
C LYS A 334 4.42 -15.87 -26.81
N PRO A 335 4.22 -16.75 -25.79
CA PRO A 335 4.77 -16.54 -24.46
C PRO A 335 6.31 -16.54 -24.46
N LEU A 336 6.89 -15.77 -23.54
CA LEU A 336 8.32 -15.81 -23.23
C LEU A 336 8.72 -17.13 -22.57
N THR A 337 9.97 -17.55 -22.79
CA THR A 337 10.57 -18.64 -22.02
C THR A 337 10.90 -18.20 -20.58
N PRO A 338 11.05 -19.14 -19.62
CA PRO A 338 11.43 -18.80 -18.25
C PRO A 338 12.67 -17.90 -18.14
N ASP A 339 13.72 -18.18 -18.93
CA ASP A 339 14.95 -17.36 -18.96
C ASP A 339 14.69 -15.94 -19.46
N GLN A 340 13.82 -15.80 -20.48
CA GLN A 340 13.42 -14.49 -20.99
C GLN A 340 12.60 -13.70 -19.98
N ILE A 341 11.73 -14.38 -19.20
CA ILE A 341 10.96 -13.76 -18.11
C ILE A 341 11.91 -13.21 -17.05
N GLN A 342 12.84 -14.04 -16.53
CA GLN A 342 13.82 -13.60 -15.54
C GLN A 342 14.64 -12.42 -16.06
N LYS A 343 15.17 -12.53 -17.28
CA LYS A 343 15.97 -11.46 -17.87
C LYS A 343 15.19 -10.16 -17.94
N ARG A 344 13.93 -10.18 -18.38
CA ARG A 344 13.12 -8.96 -18.48
C ARG A 344 12.73 -8.37 -17.14
N ILE A 345 12.45 -9.20 -16.14
CA ILE A 345 12.21 -8.72 -14.77
C ILE A 345 13.47 -8.01 -14.27
N THR A 346 14.65 -8.61 -14.44
CA THR A 346 15.93 -7.99 -14.10
C THR A 346 16.15 -6.69 -14.87
N ASP A 347 15.91 -6.67 -16.18
CA ASP A 347 16.06 -5.46 -17.01
C ASP A 347 15.14 -4.33 -16.51
N VAL A 348 13.88 -4.63 -16.16
CA VAL A 348 12.92 -3.64 -15.62
C VAL A 348 13.32 -3.15 -14.23
N LEU A 349 13.82 -4.03 -13.36
CA LEU A 349 14.32 -3.65 -12.04
C LEU A 349 15.56 -2.73 -12.15
N VAL A 350 16.53 -3.11 -12.99
CA VAL A 350 17.73 -2.31 -13.27
C VAL A 350 17.35 -0.97 -13.89
N ALA A 351 16.43 -0.95 -14.85
CA ALA A 351 15.91 0.28 -15.43
C ALA A 351 15.23 1.16 -14.37
N GLY A 352 14.53 0.56 -13.40
CA GLY A 352 13.98 1.24 -12.22
C GLY A 352 15.01 1.64 -11.17
N GLY A 353 16.32 1.47 -11.42
CA GLY A 353 17.37 1.79 -10.45
C GLY A 353 17.51 0.78 -9.31
N ILE A 354 16.86 -0.38 -9.40
CA ILE A 354 16.88 -1.45 -8.40
C ILE A 354 17.91 -2.49 -8.86
N THR A 355 19.17 -2.28 -8.49
CA THR A 355 20.29 -3.13 -8.91
C THR A 355 20.74 -4.13 -7.86
N THR A 356 20.44 -3.92 -6.57
CA THR A 356 20.83 -4.80 -5.47
C THR A 356 19.69 -4.95 -4.45
N ASN A 357 19.79 -5.97 -3.58
CA ASN A 357 18.87 -6.22 -2.47
C ASN A 357 17.39 -6.42 -2.85
N ALA A 358 17.14 -6.89 -4.06
CA ALA A 358 15.80 -7.22 -4.54
C ALA A 358 15.58 -8.73 -4.56
N THR A 359 14.45 -9.18 -4.03
CA THR A 359 14.04 -10.59 -4.04
C THR A 359 12.68 -10.72 -4.73
N VAL A 360 12.63 -11.33 -5.91
CA VAL A 360 11.40 -11.63 -6.63
C VAL A 360 10.73 -12.83 -5.97
N ARG A 361 9.60 -12.59 -5.29
CA ARG A 361 8.88 -13.56 -4.45
C ARG A 361 7.87 -14.38 -5.23
N SER A 362 7.23 -13.80 -6.24
CA SER A 362 6.24 -14.50 -7.06
C SER A 362 6.23 -13.95 -8.48
N ILE A 363 5.93 -14.82 -9.44
CA ILE A 363 5.69 -14.47 -10.84
C ILE A 363 4.43 -15.22 -11.27
N ASP A 364 3.41 -14.49 -11.73
CA ASP A 364 2.15 -15.08 -12.20
C ASP A 364 1.70 -14.44 -13.52
N LEU A 365 1.01 -15.24 -14.35
CA LEU A 365 0.35 -14.74 -15.55
C LEU A 365 -0.97 -14.05 -15.16
N CYS A 366 -1.09 -12.77 -15.50
CA CYS A 366 -2.36 -12.05 -15.46
C CYS A 366 -2.59 -11.34 -16.79
N PHE A 367 -3.80 -10.86 -16.99
CA PHE A 367 -4.19 -10.14 -18.20
C PHE A 367 -4.39 -8.67 -17.86
N TYR A 368 -3.46 -7.82 -18.29
CA TYR A 368 -3.47 -6.41 -17.95
C TYR A 368 -4.49 -5.64 -18.76
N ASP A 369 -5.46 -5.03 -18.08
CA ASP A 369 -6.44 -4.08 -18.60
C ASP A 369 -6.06 -2.68 -18.11
N SER A 370 -5.53 -1.86 -19.03
CA SER A 370 -5.18 -0.47 -18.76
C SER A 370 -6.39 0.48 -18.76
N GLY A 371 -7.56 0.00 -19.19
CA GLY A 371 -8.77 0.79 -19.46
C GLY A 371 -8.82 1.37 -20.88
N ASN A 372 -7.77 1.20 -21.70
CA ASN A 372 -7.67 1.77 -23.04
C ASN A 372 -8.38 0.92 -24.10
N ALA A 373 -7.65 0.23 -24.97
CA ALA A 373 -8.18 -0.49 -26.13
C ALA A 373 -8.01 -2.01 -26.03
N TYR A 374 -7.14 -2.52 -25.16
CA TYR A 374 -6.80 -3.93 -25.08
C TYR A 374 -6.75 -4.47 -23.65
N ILE A 375 -7.03 -5.78 -23.53
CA ILE A 375 -6.59 -6.61 -22.42
C ILE A 375 -5.49 -7.52 -22.98
N GLN A 376 -4.28 -7.41 -22.45
CA GLN A 376 -3.11 -8.14 -22.96
C GLN A 376 -2.42 -8.96 -21.86
N PRO A 377 -1.82 -10.12 -22.19
CA PRO A 377 -1.19 -10.96 -21.19
C PRO A 377 0.14 -10.35 -20.73
N VAL A 378 0.37 -10.39 -19.41
CA VAL A 378 1.58 -9.91 -18.75
C VAL A 378 2.02 -10.91 -17.69
N PHE A 379 3.31 -10.92 -17.37
CA PHE A 379 3.77 -11.52 -16.13
C PHE A 379 3.79 -10.44 -15.06
N ARG A 380 2.95 -10.62 -14.03
CA ARG A 380 3.01 -9.84 -12.80
C ARG A 380 4.04 -10.47 -11.89
N PHE A 381 4.88 -9.65 -11.28
CA PHE A 381 5.83 -10.11 -10.29
C PHE A 381 5.79 -9.26 -9.03
N ASN A 382 5.96 -9.92 -7.89
CA ASN A 382 6.11 -9.26 -6.59
C ASN A 382 7.58 -9.31 -6.20
N VAL A 383 8.15 -8.18 -5.83
CA VAL A 383 9.55 -8.07 -5.40
C VAL A 383 9.64 -7.39 -4.06
N THR A 384 10.46 -7.95 -3.18
CA THR A 384 10.81 -7.36 -1.89
C THR A 384 12.14 -6.64 -2.03
N ILE A 385 12.20 -5.36 -1.73
CA ILE A 385 13.44 -4.57 -1.73
C ILE A 385 13.87 -4.36 -0.27
N SER A 386 15.00 -4.92 0.10
CA SER A 386 15.61 -4.69 1.41
C SER A 386 16.46 -3.43 1.37
N SER A 387 16.05 -2.38 2.07
CA SER A 387 16.87 -1.19 2.23
C SER A 387 17.84 -1.39 3.39
N VAL A 388 19.10 -0.99 3.21
CA VAL A 388 20.08 -0.97 4.31
C VAL A 388 19.72 0.13 5.34
N LEU A 389 18.97 1.15 4.90
CA LEU A 389 18.61 2.32 5.70
C LEU A 389 17.25 2.22 6.37
N SER A 390 16.40 1.28 5.93
CA SER A 390 15.07 1.06 6.53
C SER A 390 14.88 -0.40 6.91
N PRO A 391 14.51 -0.71 8.16
CA PRO A 391 14.22 -2.08 8.58
C PRO A 391 12.97 -2.67 7.92
N THR A 392 12.16 -1.84 7.25
CA THR A 392 10.99 -2.31 6.51
C THR A 392 11.36 -2.58 5.06
N SER A 393 11.24 -3.83 4.62
CA SER A 393 11.35 -4.15 3.21
C SER A 393 10.17 -3.57 2.42
N ALA A 394 10.45 -3.03 1.24
CA ALA A 394 9.39 -2.56 0.35
C ALA A 394 8.85 -3.70 -0.50
N LEU A 395 7.52 -3.86 -0.53
CA LEU A 395 6.86 -4.75 -1.48
C LEU A 395 6.48 -3.94 -2.72
N LEU A 396 7.00 -4.37 -3.86
CA LEU A 396 6.81 -3.76 -5.16
C LEU A 396 6.09 -4.75 -6.08
N VAL A 397 5.11 -4.28 -6.82
CA VAL A 397 4.43 -5.05 -7.87
C VAL A 397 4.87 -4.49 -9.21
N GLY A 398 5.44 -5.35 -10.06
CA GLY A 398 5.83 -4.99 -11.42
C GLY A 398 5.14 -5.84 -12.47
N TYR A 399 5.20 -5.38 -13.72
CA TYR A 399 4.61 -6.05 -14.87
C TYR A 399 5.63 -6.09 -16.01
N ILE A 400 5.72 -7.21 -16.71
CA ILE A 400 6.38 -7.30 -18.02
C ILE A 400 5.42 -7.89 -19.04
N PRO A 401 5.44 -7.47 -20.31
CA PRO A 401 4.63 -8.10 -21.34
C PRO A 401 4.96 -9.58 -21.50
N ALA A 402 3.94 -10.43 -21.64
CA ALA A 402 4.15 -11.87 -21.75
C ALA A 402 4.67 -12.33 -23.12
N GLY A 403 4.58 -11.47 -24.15
CA GLY A 403 5.12 -11.70 -25.50
C GLY A 403 6.40 -10.91 -25.80
N ASN A 404 6.87 -10.95 -27.05
CA ASN A 404 8.04 -10.14 -27.43
C ASN A 404 7.73 -8.64 -27.38
N THR A 405 8.74 -7.76 -27.36
CA THR A 405 8.52 -6.30 -27.30
C THR A 405 7.75 -5.76 -28.50
N GLN A 406 7.82 -6.45 -29.64
CA GLN A 406 7.03 -6.14 -30.84
C GLN A 406 5.56 -6.56 -30.71
N ASP A 407 5.23 -7.39 -29.73
CA ASP A 407 3.88 -7.91 -29.45
C ASP A 407 3.19 -7.16 -28.30
N VAL A 408 3.70 -5.98 -27.93
CA VAL A 408 3.10 -5.11 -26.90
C VAL A 408 2.02 -4.25 -27.54
N PHE A 409 0.77 -4.41 -27.11
CA PHE A 409 -0.36 -3.66 -27.65
C PHE A 409 -0.52 -2.32 -26.95
N GLU A 410 -0.23 -2.29 -25.65
CA GLU A 410 -0.31 -1.11 -24.80
C GLU A 410 0.88 -1.04 -23.83
N PRO A 411 1.32 0.16 -23.44
CA PRO A 411 2.30 0.29 -22.37
C PRO A 411 1.81 -0.39 -21.08
N VAL A 412 2.67 -1.18 -20.46
CA VAL A 412 2.46 -1.67 -19.09
C VAL A 412 3.11 -0.68 -18.11
N PRO A 413 2.67 -0.64 -16.84
CA PRO A 413 3.31 0.20 -15.83
C PRO A 413 4.80 -0.12 -15.74
N VAL A 414 5.61 0.91 -15.96
CA VAL A 414 7.06 0.84 -15.73
C VAL A 414 7.32 1.14 -14.26
N ILE A 415 8.30 0.46 -13.66
CA ILE A 415 8.80 0.85 -12.35
C ILE A 415 9.48 2.21 -12.53
N PRO A 416 9.03 3.27 -11.85
CA PRO A 416 9.64 4.58 -11.98
C PRO A 416 11.11 4.50 -11.61
N ARG A 417 11.99 5.00 -12.48
CA ARG A 417 13.41 5.14 -12.16
C ARG A 417 13.61 6.39 -11.30
N PRO A 418 14.16 6.27 -10.07
CA PRO A 418 14.49 7.41 -9.25
C PRO A 418 15.45 8.36 -10.01
N GLY A 419 15.04 9.62 -10.19
CA GLY A 419 15.87 10.71 -10.70
C GLY A 419 16.16 10.69 -12.21
N SER A 420 15.25 10.18 -13.03
CA SER A 420 15.45 10.03 -14.48
C SER A 420 14.68 11.00 -15.36
N SER A 421 14.08 12.07 -14.83
CA SER A 421 13.43 13.03 -15.71
C SER A 421 14.47 13.89 -16.43
N ASP A 422 14.57 13.73 -17.75
CA ASP A 422 15.22 14.69 -18.65
C ASP A 422 14.44 16.04 -18.73
N SER A 423 13.45 16.25 -17.85
CA SER A 423 12.64 17.45 -17.77
C SER A 423 12.92 18.19 -16.47
N ASN A 424 13.75 19.24 -16.53
CA ASN A 424 13.83 20.21 -15.44
C ASN A 424 12.39 20.61 -15.05
N PRO A 425 12.04 20.55 -13.75
CA PRO A 425 10.69 20.87 -13.32
C PRO A 425 10.36 22.32 -13.71
N ILE A 426 9.33 22.48 -14.54
CA ILE A 426 8.82 23.80 -14.90
C ILE A 426 8.03 24.30 -13.69
N PHE A 427 8.63 25.19 -12.90
CA PHE A 427 7.93 25.90 -11.83
C PHE A 427 6.86 26.80 -12.47
N PRO A 428 5.57 26.65 -12.14
CA PRO A 428 4.49 27.26 -12.92
C PRO A 428 4.46 28.79 -12.97
N ASP A 429 5.26 29.53 -12.19
CA ASP A 429 5.11 31.00 -12.08
C ASP A 429 6.45 31.77 -12.00
N GLY A 430 7.57 31.17 -12.41
CA GLY A 430 8.89 31.83 -12.30
C GLY A 430 9.37 32.09 -10.87
N GLY A 431 8.58 31.71 -9.85
CA GLY A 431 8.98 31.68 -8.45
C GLY A 431 9.99 30.55 -8.24
N ASN A 432 11.23 30.92 -7.99
CA ASN A 432 12.25 29.99 -7.53
C ASN A 432 11.84 29.44 -6.15
N PRO A 433 11.67 28.11 -5.97
CA PRO A 433 11.34 27.55 -4.66
C PRO A 433 12.45 27.79 -3.61
N ASN A 434 13.64 28.24 -4.01
CA ASN A 434 14.77 28.53 -3.12
C ASN A 434 14.79 29.98 -2.58
N THR A 435 13.90 30.88 -3.01
CA THR A 435 13.80 32.22 -2.39
C THR A 435 12.88 32.18 -1.18
N CYS A 436 13.37 31.55 -0.10
CA CYS A 436 12.88 31.83 1.25
C CYS A 436 13.31 33.25 1.62
N GLY A 437 12.44 34.25 1.48
CA GLY A 437 12.66 35.52 2.17
C GLY A 437 12.14 36.80 1.53
N ASP A 438 11.70 36.81 0.28
CA ASP A 438 11.06 38.03 -0.21
C ASP A 438 9.57 37.99 0.15
N THR A 439 9.21 38.72 1.21
CA THR A 439 7.85 39.12 1.57
C THR A 439 7.23 40.04 0.51
N GLY A 440 7.62 39.87 -0.76
CA GLY A 440 6.94 40.41 -1.91
C GLY A 440 5.48 40.14 -1.67
N THR A 441 4.78 41.22 -1.31
CA THR A 441 3.35 41.24 -1.13
C THR A 441 2.81 40.43 -2.29
N VAL A 442 2.14 39.32 -1.98
CA VAL A 442 1.38 38.58 -2.98
C VAL A 442 0.40 39.62 -3.48
N ALA A 443 0.80 40.32 -4.55
CA ALA A 443 0.03 41.38 -5.15
C ALA A 443 -1.27 40.69 -5.47
N ASP A 444 -2.32 41.23 -4.87
CA ASP A 444 -3.67 40.72 -4.83
C ASP A 444 -4.10 40.27 -6.24
N ASN A 445 -3.79 39.02 -6.57
CA ASN A 445 -4.02 38.46 -7.90
C ASN A 445 -5.50 38.10 -8.08
N THR A 446 -6.35 38.54 -7.14
CA THR A 446 -7.79 38.69 -7.33
C THR A 446 -8.10 39.63 -8.50
N THR A 447 -7.19 40.53 -8.87
CA THR A 447 -7.42 41.45 -9.99
C THR A 447 -7.45 40.76 -11.37
N ILE A 448 -6.81 39.60 -11.55
CA ILE A 448 -6.86 38.85 -12.84
C ILE A 448 -8.12 37.99 -12.98
N LEU A 449 -8.83 37.67 -11.87
CA LEU A 449 -10.07 36.89 -11.92
C LEU A 449 -11.33 37.69 -12.25
N THR A 450 -11.24 39.01 -12.43
CA THR A 450 -12.41 39.85 -12.78
C THR A 450 -12.67 40.00 -14.28
N ARG A 451 -11.82 39.43 -15.16
CA ARG A 451 -11.96 39.65 -16.61
C ARG A 451 -12.36 38.40 -17.39
N ARG A 452 -13.66 38.38 -17.71
CA ARG A 452 -14.34 37.70 -18.84
C ARG A 452 -14.38 36.16 -18.83
N GLY A 453 -15.54 35.68 -18.39
CA GLY A 453 -16.12 34.39 -18.73
C GLY A 453 -17.51 34.28 -18.15
N SER A 454 -18.43 35.15 -18.57
CA SER A 454 -19.86 34.92 -18.36
C SER A 454 -20.22 33.55 -18.95
N ASP A 455 -20.88 32.73 -18.15
CA ASP A 455 -21.71 31.56 -18.54
C ASP A 455 -21.12 30.15 -18.50
N ASN A 456 -19.88 29.92 -18.05
CA ASN A 456 -19.48 28.56 -17.61
C ASN A 456 -20.02 28.28 -16.20
N LYS A 457 -21.34 28.14 -16.12
CA LYS A 457 -22.07 27.74 -14.92
C LYS A 457 -21.62 26.33 -14.56
N LEU A 458 -20.73 26.22 -13.56
CA LEU A 458 -20.29 24.93 -13.08
C LEU A 458 -21.49 24.10 -12.58
N PRO A 459 -21.44 22.78 -12.79
CA PRO A 459 -22.34 21.81 -12.18
C PRO A 459 -22.59 22.03 -10.69
N GLY A 460 -23.82 22.35 -10.30
CA GLY A 460 -24.27 22.26 -8.90
C GLY A 460 -25.41 23.21 -8.50
N PRO A 461 -26.21 22.83 -7.47
CA PRO A 461 -27.28 23.67 -6.94
C PRO A 461 -26.70 25.00 -6.49
N SER A 462 -27.13 26.09 -7.16
CA SER A 462 -26.81 27.51 -6.90
C SER A 462 -25.67 27.72 -5.89
N ARG A 463 -24.43 27.35 -6.28
CA ARG A 463 -23.24 27.44 -5.43
C ARG A 463 -23.04 28.90 -5.07
N ARG A 464 -23.58 29.32 -3.92
CA ARG A 464 -23.31 30.63 -3.31
C ARG A 464 -21.79 30.78 -3.30
N ALA A 465 -21.30 31.98 -3.60
CA ALA A 465 -19.88 32.32 -3.65
C ALA A 465 -19.14 31.72 -2.44
N SER A 466 -18.66 30.49 -2.57
CA SER A 466 -17.89 29.87 -1.49
C SER A 466 -16.55 30.57 -1.54
N ASN A 467 -16.03 30.87 -0.36
CA ASN A 467 -14.66 31.34 -0.24
C ASN A 467 -13.74 30.38 -1.01
N SER A 468 -12.79 30.95 -1.75
CA SER A 468 -11.76 30.16 -2.41
C SER A 468 -10.96 29.37 -1.37
N VAL A 469 -10.65 28.13 -1.67
CA VAL A 469 -9.80 27.26 -0.85
C VAL A 469 -8.35 27.49 -1.25
N LEU A 470 -7.50 27.90 -0.31
CA LEU A 470 -6.06 28.00 -0.55
C LEU A 470 -5.43 26.61 -0.42
N LEU A 471 -4.68 26.23 -1.45
CA LEU A 471 -3.87 25.03 -1.50
C LEU A 471 -2.40 25.37 -1.24
N GLY A 472 -1.78 24.69 -0.27
CA GLY A 472 -0.33 24.66 -0.08
C GLY A 472 0.24 23.30 -0.43
N ARG A 473 1.43 23.27 -1.04
CA ARG A 473 2.13 22.05 -1.47
C ARG A 473 3.58 22.10 -0.99
N TYR A 474 3.98 21.11 -0.17
CA TYR A 474 5.28 21.04 0.51
C TYR A 474 5.97 19.73 0.15
N LEU A 475 7.06 19.78 -0.61
CA LEU A 475 7.67 18.59 -1.20
C LEU A 475 9.05 18.31 -0.65
N MET A 476 9.36 17.05 -0.38
CA MET A 476 10.71 16.69 0.05
C MET A 476 11.77 17.11 -0.96
N SER A 477 12.77 17.85 -0.48
CA SER A 477 13.90 18.32 -1.28
C SER A 477 15.07 17.34 -1.24
N ASN A 478 15.97 17.46 -2.22
CA ASN A 478 17.26 16.77 -2.25
C ASN A 478 17.17 15.22 -2.18
N ASP A 479 16.09 14.63 -2.67
CA ASP A 479 15.90 13.19 -2.72
C ASP A 479 15.95 12.68 -4.17
N GLY A 480 16.31 11.40 -4.36
CA GLY A 480 16.30 10.78 -5.69
C GLY A 480 14.90 10.71 -6.32
N LEU A 481 13.84 10.87 -5.53
CA LEU A 481 12.45 10.89 -5.97
C LEU A 481 11.82 12.30 -5.99
N SER A 482 12.59 13.38 -5.78
CA SER A 482 12.02 14.74 -5.75
C SER A 482 11.19 15.11 -6.98
N GLU A 483 11.55 14.62 -8.17
CA GLU A 483 10.78 14.84 -9.41
C GLU A 483 9.41 14.16 -9.39
N VAL A 484 9.33 12.95 -8.81
CA VAL A 484 8.08 12.21 -8.64
C VAL A 484 7.14 12.99 -7.73
N PHE A 485 7.62 13.46 -6.58
CA PHE A 485 6.81 14.27 -5.66
C PHE A 485 6.30 15.57 -6.31
N ILE A 486 7.10 16.21 -7.18
CA ILE A 486 6.66 17.37 -7.98
C ILE A 486 5.50 16.98 -8.91
N GLN A 487 5.65 15.89 -9.64
CA GLN A 487 4.63 15.41 -10.56
C GLN A 487 3.33 15.09 -9.83
N GLU A 488 3.42 14.41 -8.69
CA GLU A 488 2.29 14.05 -7.84
C GLU A 488 1.54 15.29 -7.31
N ALA A 489 2.28 16.27 -6.79
CA ALA A 489 1.74 17.55 -6.33
C ALA A 489 1.06 18.35 -7.46
N ASN A 490 1.60 18.27 -8.67
CA ASN A 490 1.03 18.92 -9.85
C ASN A 490 -0.22 18.19 -10.33
N ASN A 491 -0.22 16.85 -10.31
CA ASN A 491 -1.38 16.04 -10.64
C ASN A 491 -2.54 16.32 -9.69
N LEU A 492 -2.29 16.37 -8.37
CA LEU A 492 -3.30 16.74 -7.38
C LEU A 492 -3.90 18.12 -7.67
N ARG A 493 -3.06 19.13 -7.91
CA ARG A 493 -3.50 20.49 -8.25
C ARG A 493 -4.34 20.51 -9.53
N ALA A 494 -3.88 19.85 -10.59
CA ALA A 494 -4.59 19.81 -11.87
C ALA A 494 -5.98 19.19 -11.70
N GLY A 495 -6.08 18.10 -10.94
CA GLY A 495 -7.34 17.49 -10.55
C GLY A 495 -8.25 18.48 -9.83
N LEU A 496 -7.75 19.11 -8.75
CA LEU A 496 -8.51 20.07 -7.95
C LEU A 496 -9.05 21.23 -8.79
N LEU A 497 -8.25 21.80 -9.69
CA LEU A 497 -8.68 22.88 -10.57
C LEU A 497 -9.75 22.40 -11.56
N SER A 498 -9.58 21.21 -12.14
CA SER A 498 -10.55 20.63 -13.09
C SER A 498 -11.90 20.33 -12.45
N GLY A 499 -11.92 19.88 -11.19
CA GLY A 499 -13.15 19.55 -10.47
C GLY A 499 -13.86 20.74 -9.84
N SER A 500 -13.10 21.75 -9.41
CA SER A 500 -13.62 22.87 -8.60
C SER A 500 -14.05 24.09 -9.42
N GLY A 501 -13.63 24.17 -10.68
CA GLY A 501 -13.86 25.30 -11.57
C GLY A 501 -13.41 26.64 -10.96
N ASN A 502 -12.13 26.69 -10.58
CA ASN A 502 -11.43 27.86 -10.04
C ASN A 502 -11.73 28.22 -8.56
N ARG A 503 -12.44 27.37 -7.80
CA ARG A 503 -12.60 27.59 -6.35
C ARG A 503 -11.35 27.26 -5.53
N VAL A 504 -10.35 26.62 -6.13
CA VAL A 504 -9.06 26.32 -5.50
C VAL A 504 -8.00 27.28 -6.02
N VAL A 505 -7.32 27.97 -5.10
CA VAL A 505 -6.22 28.89 -5.40
C VAL A 505 -4.92 28.24 -4.93
N ASN A 506 -3.98 28.05 -5.86
CA ASN A 506 -2.63 27.59 -5.52
C ASN A 506 -1.90 28.73 -4.80
N SER A 507 -1.83 28.66 -3.48
CA SER A 507 -1.30 29.74 -2.65
C SER A 507 0.18 29.58 -2.33
N GLN A 508 0.64 28.33 -2.19
CA GLN A 508 1.98 28.03 -1.69
C GLN A 508 2.55 26.80 -2.41
N TYR A 509 3.83 26.87 -2.79
CA TYR A 509 4.57 25.77 -3.38
C TYR A 509 6.04 25.83 -2.97
N TYR A 510 6.43 24.99 -2.02
CA TYR A 510 7.75 25.07 -1.40
C TYR A 510 8.43 23.71 -1.33
N TRP A 511 9.77 23.76 -1.33
CA TRP A 511 10.54 22.67 -0.77
C TRP A 511 10.26 22.58 0.72
N ASP A 512 10.03 21.35 1.15
CA ASP A 512 9.69 21.07 2.51
C ASP A 512 10.91 21.26 3.42
N ASP A 513 10.64 21.72 4.63
CA ASP A 513 11.62 21.98 5.68
C ASP A 513 10.95 21.75 7.03
N PRO A 514 11.64 21.22 8.06
CA PRO A 514 11.00 21.00 9.33
C PRO A 514 10.40 22.27 9.94
N GLN A 515 10.95 23.46 9.67
CA GLN A 515 10.42 24.74 10.17
C GLN A 515 9.02 25.04 9.63
N THR A 516 8.66 24.54 8.44
CA THR A 516 7.32 24.60 7.84
C THR A 516 6.24 24.06 8.78
N TYR A 517 6.57 23.06 9.59
CA TYR A 517 5.64 22.42 10.54
C TYR A 517 5.87 22.83 12.00
N LYS A 518 7.05 23.40 12.29
CA LYS A 518 7.49 23.85 13.60
C LYS A 518 7.17 25.35 13.78
N ALA A 519 8.21 26.16 13.97
CA ALA A 519 8.13 27.56 14.35
C ALA A 519 7.52 28.46 13.27
N ALA A 520 7.59 28.08 11.99
CA ALA A 520 7.06 28.86 10.87
C ALA A 520 5.70 28.36 10.37
N SER A 521 5.05 27.42 11.07
CA SER A 521 3.79 26.83 10.64
C SER A 521 2.68 27.84 10.31
N SER A 522 2.60 28.94 11.07
CA SER A 522 1.64 30.03 10.86
C SER A 522 1.79 30.78 9.54
N GLN A 523 2.97 30.72 8.91
CA GLN A 523 3.28 31.31 7.61
C GLN A 523 3.11 30.32 6.46
N TYR A 524 3.22 29.02 6.76
CA TYR A 524 3.22 27.95 5.77
C TYR A 524 1.98 27.06 5.90
N ILE A 525 2.13 25.84 6.44
CA ILE A 525 1.09 24.81 6.42
C ILE A 525 -0.22 25.30 7.02
N ASN A 526 -0.15 26.18 8.01
CA ASN A 526 -1.32 26.68 8.71
C ASN A 526 -1.90 27.96 8.07
N ALA A 527 -1.27 28.52 7.04
CA ALA A 527 -1.74 29.69 6.30
C ALA A 527 -2.67 29.34 5.12
N VAL A 528 -2.84 28.04 4.84
CA VAL A 528 -3.70 27.50 3.77
C VAL A 528 -4.85 26.69 4.37
N GLN A 529 -5.91 26.42 3.62
CA GLN A 529 -7.02 25.57 4.09
C GLN A 529 -6.79 24.08 3.77
N VAL A 530 -6.08 23.79 2.68
CA VAL A 530 -5.68 22.44 2.29
C VAL A 530 -4.16 22.42 2.13
N ALA A 531 -3.48 21.56 2.88
CA ALA A 531 -2.07 21.28 2.71
C ALA A 531 -1.86 19.90 2.08
N PHE A 532 -0.96 19.82 1.11
CA PHE A 532 -0.41 18.58 0.58
C PHE A 532 1.07 18.51 0.92
N SER A 533 1.49 17.45 1.59
CA SER A 533 2.89 17.18 1.88
C SER A 533 3.31 15.86 1.26
N ASP A 534 4.51 15.78 0.68
CA ASP A 534 4.98 14.58 0.02
C ASP A 534 6.47 14.29 0.28
N GLY A 535 6.86 13.01 0.27
CA GLY A 535 8.20 12.54 0.67
C GLY A 535 8.22 11.17 1.36
N HIS A 536 9.29 10.89 2.11
CA HIS A 536 9.40 9.64 2.88
C HIS A 536 8.71 9.75 4.23
N GLY A 537 8.08 8.67 4.68
CA GLY A 537 7.38 8.63 5.95
C GLY A 537 7.65 7.37 6.76
N SER A 538 7.26 7.43 8.03
CA SER A 538 7.37 6.38 9.04
C SER A 538 6.26 6.61 10.07
N PRO A 539 5.84 5.62 10.87
CA PRO A 539 4.80 5.82 11.88
C PRO A 539 5.02 7.09 12.71
N HIS A 540 4.07 8.03 12.60
CA HIS A 540 4.08 9.34 13.27
C HIS A 540 5.26 10.26 12.93
N SER A 541 5.92 10.08 11.79
CA SER A 541 7.00 10.97 11.35
C SER A 541 7.21 10.96 9.84
N PHE A 542 7.86 11.99 9.31
CA PHE A 542 8.21 12.07 7.90
C PHE A 542 9.48 12.90 7.69
N ILE A 543 10.08 12.75 6.50
CA ILE A 543 11.33 13.39 6.12
C ILE A 543 11.04 14.46 5.06
N THR A 544 11.60 15.64 5.29
CA THR A 544 11.44 16.85 4.46
C THR A 544 12.66 17.12 3.58
N ASN A 545 13.80 16.47 3.87
CA ASN A 545 15.04 16.60 3.11
C ASN A 545 15.84 15.29 3.06
N GLY A 546 16.07 14.76 1.86
CA GLY A 546 16.71 13.47 1.62
C GLY A 546 18.22 13.43 1.93
N LYS A 547 18.92 14.57 1.95
CA LYS A 547 20.39 14.63 2.18
C LYS A 547 20.79 14.86 3.62
N LEU A 548 19.84 15.05 4.53
CA LEU A 548 20.14 15.45 5.90
C LEU A 548 19.69 14.39 6.91
N PRO A 549 20.53 13.38 7.21
CA PRO A 549 20.26 12.43 8.28
C PRO A 549 19.97 13.20 9.58
N GLY A 550 18.76 13.00 10.13
CA GLY A 550 18.33 13.60 11.39
C GLY A 550 17.89 15.08 11.35
N ARG A 551 18.27 15.88 10.33
CA ARG A 551 17.79 17.27 10.23
C ARG A 551 16.56 17.44 9.35
N GLY A 552 16.25 16.51 8.45
CA GLY A 552 15.01 16.54 7.66
C GLY A 552 13.79 15.95 8.39
N LEU A 553 13.98 15.32 9.55
CA LEU A 553 12.92 14.59 10.24
C LEU A 553 11.94 15.53 10.96
N VAL A 554 10.66 15.29 10.74
CA VAL A 554 9.54 15.88 11.48
C VAL A 554 8.83 14.78 12.24
N ARG A 555 8.81 14.88 13.57
CA ARG A 555 8.09 13.96 14.45
C ARG A 555 6.75 14.56 14.87
N ILE A 556 5.63 13.95 14.47
CA ILE A 556 4.29 14.51 14.71
C ILE A 556 4.04 14.74 16.21
N ASN A 557 4.57 13.87 17.07
CA ASN A 557 4.36 13.91 18.51
C ASN A 557 5.22 14.90 19.29
N SER A 558 6.30 15.44 18.71
CA SER A 558 7.26 16.27 19.46
C SER A 558 7.68 17.56 18.77
N ASP A 559 7.52 17.63 17.45
CA ASP A 559 8.06 18.71 16.66
C ASP A 559 7.00 19.76 16.31
N LEU A 560 5.73 19.36 16.20
CA LEU A 560 4.68 20.24 15.72
C LEU A 560 4.34 21.35 16.72
N SER A 561 3.68 22.40 16.25
CA SER A 561 3.20 23.49 17.12
C SER A 561 2.39 22.92 18.29
N ALA A 562 2.67 23.38 19.51
CA ALA A 562 1.91 22.98 20.71
C ALA A 562 0.43 23.41 20.64
N SER A 563 0.11 24.45 19.85
CA SER A 563 -1.26 24.90 19.60
C SER A 563 -1.97 24.15 18.46
N GLY A 564 -1.31 23.13 17.88
CA GLY A 564 -1.82 22.38 16.74
C GLY A 564 -1.89 23.19 15.47
N PHE A 565 -2.77 22.78 14.56
CA PHE A 565 -3.08 23.48 13.32
C PHE A 565 -4.57 23.76 13.20
N GLY A 566 -4.90 24.72 12.35
CA GLY A 566 -6.26 25.18 12.08
C GLY A 566 -6.59 26.54 12.67
N PRO A 567 -7.83 27.03 12.51
CA PRO A 567 -8.19 28.42 12.78
C PRO A 567 -7.97 28.95 14.20
N ASN A 568 -7.86 28.08 15.22
CA ASN A 568 -7.59 28.48 16.61
C ASN A 568 -6.11 28.40 17.03
N SER A 569 -5.27 27.74 16.24
CA SER A 569 -3.88 27.52 16.64
C SER A 569 -3.06 28.81 16.69
N VAL A 570 -3.35 29.76 15.80
CA VAL A 570 -2.79 31.12 15.71
C VAL A 570 -3.80 32.04 15.03
N PRO A 571 -3.74 33.38 15.20
CA PRO A 571 -4.70 34.31 14.58
C PRO A 571 -4.81 34.24 13.05
N THR A 572 -3.77 33.74 12.38
CA THR A 572 -3.72 33.56 10.92
C THR A 572 -3.95 32.12 10.46
N GLY A 573 -4.26 31.20 11.39
CA GLY A 573 -4.46 29.79 11.12
C GLY A 573 -5.68 29.55 10.24
N LYS A 574 -5.57 28.62 9.29
CA LYS A 574 -6.62 28.31 8.30
C LYS A 574 -6.73 26.83 7.98
N LEU A 575 -5.78 25.99 8.39
CA LEU A 575 -5.70 24.60 7.94
C LEU A 575 -6.92 23.79 8.38
N ALA A 576 -7.65 23.25 7.41
CA ALA A 576 -8.76 22.34 7.66
C ALA A 576 -8.38 20.91 7.31
N TYR A 577 -7.61 20.72 6.23
CA TYR A 577 -7.26 19.40 5.70
C TYR A 577 -5.78 19.28 5.44
N TRP A 578 -5.18 18.16 5.86
CA TRP A 578 -3.81 17.82 5.54
C TRP A 578 -3.75 16.46 4.83
N ILE A 579 -3.30 16.48 3.59
CA ILE A 579 -3.13 15.31 2.73
C ILE A 579 -1.64 14.95 2.74
N LEU A 580 -1.32 13.75 3.19
CA LEU A 580 0.03 13.22 3.30
C LEU A 580 0.25 12.18 2.18
N GLY A 581 1.12 12.51 1.22
CA GLY A 581 1.62 11.57 0.22
C GLY A 581 2.66 10.59 0.78
N GLN A 582 3.19 10.87 1.98
CA GLN A 582 4.23 10.05 2.59
C GLN A 582 3.71 8.69 3.06
N CYS A 583 4.58 7.69 2.93
CA CYS A 583 4.33 6.31 3.38
C CYS A 583 4.19 6.22 4.90
N SER A 584 3.31 5.34 5.39
CA SER A 584 3.26 4.88 6.78
C SER A 584 3.11 5.95 7.88
N VAL A 585 2.70 7.18 7.56
CA VAL A 585 2.66 8.27 8.57
C VAL A 585 1.51 8.12 9.56
N ILE A 586 0.39 7.54 9.10
CA ILE A 586 -0.84 7.38 9.89
C ILE A 586 -1.07 5.90 10.24
N PRO A 587 -0.38 5.36 11.26
CA PRO A 587 -0.63 3.98 11.70
C PRO A 587 -2.05 3.85 12.26
N ALA A 588 -2.64 2.67 12.12
CA ALA A 588 -3.91 2.33 12.74
C ALA A 588 -3.70 1.66 14.10
N PRO A 589 -4.74 1.61 14.95
CA PRO A 589 -4.69 0.87 16.22
C PRO A 589 -4.21 -0.59 16.11
N ILE A 590 -4.44 -1.24 14.96
CA ILE A 590 -4.01 -2.63 14.71
C ILE A 590 -2.51 -2.79 14.44
N ASP A 591 -1.80 -1.68 14.21
CA ASP A 591 -0.35 -1.69 13.97
C ASP A 591 0.44 -1.58 15.30
N PHE A 592 -0.25 -1.56 16.45
CA PHE A 592 0.33 -1.57 17.80
C PHE A 592 -0.01 -2.87 18.55
N ALA A 593 0.72 -3.15 19.63
CA ALA A 593 0.43 -4.29 20.48
C ALA A 593 -0.98 -4.20 21.08
N ALA A 594 -1.60 -5.35 21.35
CA ALA A 594 -2.92 -5.40 21.97
C ALA A 594 -2.94 -4.61 23.29
N GLY A 595 -3.94 -3.72 23.45
CA GLY A 595 -4.04 -2.81 24.59
C GLY A 595 -3.29 -1.48 24.44
N GLU A 596 -2.55 -1.28 23.35
CA GLU A 596 -1.81 -0.04 23.06
C GLU A 596 -2.44 0.81 21.95
N SER A 597 -3.73 0.60 21.63
CA SER A 597 -4.45 1.33 20.59
C SER A 597 -4.42 2.85 20.76
N ASP A 598 -4.30 3.34 22.00
CA ASP A 598 -4.14 4.78 22.31
C ASP A 598 -2.90 5.41 21.65
N LYS A 599 -1.85 4.62 21.38
CA LYS A 599 -0.62 5.11 20.72
C LYS A 599 -0.89 5.60 19.30
N ALA A 600 -1.88 5.02 18.59
CA ALA A 600 -2.25 5.46 17.25
C ALA A 600 -2.86 6.87 17.24
N PHE A 601 -3.49 7.29 18.34
CA PHE A 601 -4.17 8.58 18.46
C PHE A 601 -3.31 9.66 19.10
N ALA A 602 -2.38 9.29 19.98
CA ALA A 602 -1.69 10.22 20.87
C ALA A 602 -1.09 11.46 20.17
N PRO A 603 -0.40 11.34 19.01
CA PRO A 603 0.18 12.51 18.35
C PRO A 603 -0.87 13.44 17.73
N TRP A 604 -2.03 12.89 17.35
CA TRP A 604 -3.04 13.63 16.60
C TRP A 604 -3.87 14.57 17.47
N TRP A 605 -3.99 14.31 18.76
CA TRP A 605 -4.66 15.26 19.67
C TRP A 605 -4.03 16.65 19.62
N GLN A 606 -2.70 16.73 19.54
CA GLN A 606 -1.99 17.99 19.38
C GLN A 606 -2.23 18.59 17.99
N VAL A 607 -2.13 17.80 16.92
CA VAL A 607 -2.34 18.25 15.53
C VAL A 607 -3.69 18.97 15.37
N PHE A 608 -4.74 18.39 15.95
CA PHE A 608 -6.11 18.88 15.80
C PHE A 608 -6.49 19.97 16.81
N ASP A 609 -5.63 20.34 17.77
CA ASP A 609 -5.97 21.28 18.85
C ASP A 609 -6.43 22.66 18.33
N GLY A 610 -5.93 23.06 17.15
CA GLY A 610 -6.30 24.30 16.48
C GLY A 610 -7.58 24.24 15.62
N GLY A 611 -8.30 23.12 15.57
CA GLY A 611 -9.60 23.00 14.88
C GLY A 611 -9.55 22.53 13.43
N MET A 612 -8.58 21.68 13.08
CA MET A 612 -8.59 20.92 11.82
C MET A 612 -9.77 19.95 11.72
N HIS A 613 -10.11 19.54 10.50
CA HIS A 613 -11.18 18.59 10.21
C HIS A 613 -10.68 17.16 9.99
N ALA A 614 -9.63 17.00 9.16
CA ALA A 614 -9.07 15.68 8.85
C ALA A 614 -7.61 15.73 8.40
N VAL A 615 -6.91 14.62 8.63
CA VAL A 615 -5.61 14.27 8.06
C VAL A 615 -5.77 12.93 7.34
N VAL A 616 -5.34 12.83 6.09
CA VAL A 616 -5.43 11.61 5.27
C VAL A 616 -4.05 11.23 4.74
N GLY A 617 -3.75 9.95 4.64
CA GLY A 617 -2.42 9.49 4.20
C GLY A 617 -2.30 7.98 4.11
N TYR A 618 -1.08 7.51 3.85
CA TYR A 618 -0.79 6.08 3.85
C TYR A 618 -0.50 5.54 5.25
N ARG A 619 -0.95 4.31 5.49
CA ARG A 619 -0.69 3.51 6.69
C ARG A 619 0.51 2.58 6.50
N ASP A 620 0.75 2.16 5.28
CA ASP A 620 1.94 1.40 4.88
C ASP A 620 2.69 2.12 3.75
N LEU A 621 3.54 1.37 3.05
CA LEU A 621 4.26 1.90 1.90
C LEU A 621 3.25 2.22 0.79
N ALA A 622 3.33 3.46 0.29
CA ALA A 622 2.78 3.78 -1.01
C ALA A 622 3.48 2.86 -2.02
N GLY A 623 2.74 1.87 -2.50
CA GLY A 623 3.12 1.02 -3.59
C GLY A 623 3.41 1.86 -4.84
N THR A 624 4.13 1.26 -5.77
CA THR A 624 4.63 1.94 -6.97
C THR A 624 3.64 2.05 -8.11
N ASN A 625 2.39 1.63 -7.90
CA ASN A 625 1.34 2.01 -8.83
C ASN A 625 1.28 3.53 -8.80
N PRO A 626 1.33 4.21 -9.97
CA PRO A 626 1.35 5.66 -9.99
C PRO A 626 0.11 6.16 -9.24
N PRO A 627 0.30 6.91 -8.14
CA PRO A 627 -0.81 7.36 -7.34
C PRO A 627 -1.76 8.20 -8.18
N LYS A 628 -3.05 7.97 -7.98
CA LYS A 628 -4.15 8.58 -8.74
C LYS A 628 -4.43 10.02 -8.28
N TRP A 629 -3.37 10.82 -8.07
CA TRP A 629 -3.45 12.18 -7.51
C TRP A 629 -4.35 13.12 -8.32
N ASN A 630 -4.39 12.97 -9.65
CA ASN A 630 -5.30 13.73 -10.50
C ASN A 630 -6.77 13.34 -10.26
N GLU A 631 -7.07 12.04 -10.13
CA GLU A 631 -8.41 11.51 -9.92
C GLU A 631 -8.98 11.92 -8.55
N ILE A 632 -8.16 11.81 -7.49
CA ILE A 632 -8.54 12.30 -6.17
C ILE A 632 -8.75 13.81 -6.20
N GLY A 633 -7.85 14.58 -6.81
CA GLY A 633 -7.99 16.03 -6.92
C GLY A 633 -9.28 16.42 -7.63
N LYS A 634 -9.60 15.77 -8.75
CA LYS A 634 -10.85 15.98 -9.52
C LYS A 634 -12.07 15.69 -8.64
N THR A 635 -12.04 14.59 -7.89
CA THR A 635 -13.15 14.15 -7.03
C THR A 635 -13.36 15.10 -5.83
N LEU A 636 -12.28 15.51 -5.15
CA LEU A 636 -12.34 16.51 -4.09
C LEU A 636 -12.82 17.87 -4.60
N GLY A 637 -12.31 18.30 -5.76
CA GLY A 637 -12.72 19.56 -6.39
C GLY A 637 -14.21 19.60 -6.73
N LYS A 638 -14.80 18.44 -7.10
CA LYS A 638 -16.24 18.30 -7.34
C LYS A 638 -17.09 18.33 -6.08
N GLY A 639 -16.48 18.24 -4.89
CA GLY A 639 -17.14 18.29 -3.58
C GLY A 639 -17.34 16.94 -2.91
N ALA A 640 -16.59 15.89 -3.26
CA ALA A 640 -16.66 14.65 -2.50
C ALA A 640 -15.98 14.78 -1.13
N GLY A 641 -16.41 13.97 -0.15
CA GLY A 641 -15.81 13.95 1.19
C GLY A 641 -14.32 13.57 1.16
N VAL A 642 -13.49 14.28 1.92
CA VAL A 642 -12.03 14.16 1.86
C VAL A 642 -11.54 12.78 2.25
N VAL A 643 -12.06 12.24 3.36
CA VAL A 643 -11.62 10.96 3.93
C VAL A 643 -11.90 9.80 2.98
N HIS A 644 -13.17 9.60 2.61
CA HIS A 644 -13.54 8.46 1.76
C HIS A 644 -12.89 8.55 0.38
N SER A 645 -12.91 9.73 -0.26
CA SER A 645 -12.34 9.91 -1.60
C SER A 645 -10.85 9.62 -1.62
N PHE A 646 -10.09 10.07 -0.62
CA PHE A 646 -8.68 9.74 -0.49
C PHE A 646 -8.48 8.24 -0.34
N MET A 647 -9.11 7.66 0.69
CA MET A 647 -8.87 6.29 1.08
C MET A 647 -9.23 5.31 -0.04
N LYS A 648 -10.36 5.53 -0.73
CA LYS A 648 -10.79 4.65 -1.82
C LYS A 648 -9.92 4.78 -3.07
N THR A 649 -9.59 6.01 -3.46
CA THR A 649 -8.83 6.27 -4.69
C THR A 649 -7.38 5.80 -4.58
N MET A 650 -6.78 5.89 -3.39
CA MET A 650 -5.39 5.49 -3.12
C MET A 650 -5.24 4.05 -2.64
N LEU A 651 -6.34 3.33 -2.38
CA LEU A 651 -6.28 1.91 -1.98
C LEU A 651 -5.50 1.01 -2.96
N PRO A 652 -5.61 1.18 -4.30
CA PRO A 652 -4.80 0.40 -5.24
C PRO A 652 -3.29 0.70 -5.17
N THR A 653 -2.91 1.80 -4.53
CA THR A 653 -1.52 2.24 -4.39
C THR A 653 -0.98 2.06 -2.97
N GLY A 654 -1.75 1.53 -2.02
CA GLY A 654 -1.28 1.24 -0.67
C GLY A 654 -2.42 1.18 0.33
N LYS A 655 -2.16 0.70 1.55
CA LYS A 655 -3.15 0.79 2.64
C LYS A 655 -3.25 2.23 3.09
N THR A 656 -4.45 2.77 2.99
CA THR A 656 -4.75 4.14 3.38
C THR A 656 -5.29 4.20 4.80
N SER A 657 -5.04 5.31 5.47
CA SER A 657 -5.59 5.65 6.78
C SER A 657 -5.95 7.13 6.85
N ALA A 658 -6.85 7.49 7.75
CA ALA A 658 -7.25 8.86 8.00
C ALA A 658 -7.52 9.07 9.47
N VAL A 659 -7.22 10.27 9.97
CA VAL A 659 -7.64 10.76 11.28
C VAL A 659 -8.61 11.91 11.05
N THR A 660 -9.72 11.94 11.77
CA THR A 660 -10.73 12.99 11.63
C THR A 660 -11.37 13.32 12.97
N VAL A 661 -11.89 14.54 13.10
CA VAL A 661 -12.80 14.87 14.20
C VAL A 661 -14.10 14.10 14.00
N CYS A 662 -14.61 13.45 15.05
CA CYS A 662 -15.81 12.61 14.94
C CYS A 662 -16.99 13.38 14.32
N GLY A 663 -17.65 12.77 13.32
CA GLY A 663 -18.77 13.38 12.58
C GLY A 663 -18.36 14.37 11.48
N ARG A 664 -17.07 14.43 11.13
CA ARG A 664 -16.51 15.30 10.07
C ARG A 664 -15.84 14.51 8.94
N ASP A 665 -16.04 13.19 8.91
CA ASP A 665 -15.52 12.28 7.89
C ASP A 665 -16.11 12.52 6.48
N GLN A 666 -17.29 13.15 6.40
CA GLN A 666 -17.93 13.57 5.15
C GLN A 666 -17.57 14.98 4.69
N ASP A 667 -16.78 15.71 5.47
CA ASP A 667 -16.51 17.07 5.10
C ASP A 667 -15.70 17.13 3.79
N THR A 668 -16.10 18.08 2.95
CA THR A 668 -15.47 18.41 1.68
C THR A 668 -14.36 19.44 1.89
N ILE A 669 -13.44 19.58 0.93
CA ILE A 669 -12.39 20.61 0.99
C ILE A 669 -12.91 22.06 1.11
N PHE A 670 -14.21 22.28 0.86
CA PHE A 670 -14.86 23.59 0.93
C PHE A 670 -15.41 23.92 2.33
N GLN A 671 -15.56 22.91 3.20
CA GLN A 671 -15.94 23.11 4.58
C GLN A 671 -14.70 23.38 5.42
N THR A 672 -14.38 24.65 5.61
CA THR A 672 -13.14 25.09 6.30
C THR A 672 -13.46 25.83 7.61
N GLY A 673 -14.60 25.49 8.23
CA GLY A 673 -15.05 26.11 9.46
C GLY A 673 -14.10 25.82 10.62
N ASN A 674 -14.14 26.65 11.65
CA ASN A 674 -13.37 26.38 12.85
C ASN A 674 -14.10 25.35 13.74
N LEU A 675 -13.49 24.20 14.00
CA LEU A 675 -14.09 23.16 14.84
C LEU A 675 -13.82 23.33 16.35
N GLY A 676 -12.95 24.25 16.75
CA GLY A 676 -12.48 24.25 18.12
C GLY A 676 -11.53 23.09 18.42
N ARG A 677 -11.14 22.97 19.68
CA ARG A 677 -10.41 21.80 20.17
C ARG A 677 -11.32 20.56 20.06
N PRO A 678 -10.85 19.44 19.48
CA PRO A 678 -11.67 18.25 19.33
C PRO A 678 -12.00 17.61 20.68
N GLY A 679 -13.25 17.18 20.86
CA GLY A 679 -13.64 16.30 21.97
C GLY A 679 -13.53 14.81 21.63
N CYS A 680 -13.43 14.48 20.35
CA CYS A 680 -13.41 13.11 19.82
C CYS A 680 -12.64 13.06 18.50
N LEU A 681 -11.75 12.08 18.38
CA LEU A 681 -11.06 11.73 17.14
C LEU A 681 -11.49 10.33 16.68
N GLN A 682 -11.48 10.13 15.37
CA GLN A 682 -11.72 8.85 14.73
C GLN A 682 -10.58 8.54 13.76
N ILE A 683 -10.09 7.30 13.80
CA ILE A 683 -9.15 6.77 12.81
C ILE A 683 -9.91 5.76 11.94
N TRP A 684 -9.80 5.92 10.62
CA TRP A 684 -10.32 5.02 9.61
C TRP A 684 -9.17 4.36 8.86
N TRP A 685 -9.26 3.07 8.52
CA TRP A 685 -8.26 2.41 7.67
C TRP A 685 -8.85 1.28 6.83
N TYR A 686 -8.31 1.07 5.65
CA TYR A 686 -8.58 -0.14 4.87
C TYR A 686 -7.63 -1.27 5.27
N LYS A 687 -8.15 -2.49 5.36
CA LYS A 687 -7.39 -3.72 5.62
C LYS A 687 -7.22 -4.56 4.37
#